data_AF-A0A972PUC2-F1
#
_entry.id   AF-A0A972PUC2-F1
#
_cell.length_a   1.000
_cell.length_b   1.000
_cell.length_c   1.000
_cell.angle_alpha   90.00
_cell.angle_beta   90.00
_cell.angle_gamma   90.00
#
_symmetry.space_group_name_H-M   'P 1'
#
loop_
_entity.id
_entity.type
_entity.pdbx_description
1 polymer ?
#
loop_
_entity_poly.entity_id
_entity_poly.type
_entity_poly.pdbx_seq_one_letter_code
_entity_poly.pdbx_strand_id
1 'polypeptide(L)'
;MFGDKGKRASSGGGYVRIPPGEPRPGGHGPAARAGGRAGGGAGATAARAALATVIICLSLSFVIPSLPVVRRAFAGTLSGWKFCVDPGHGGSETGAVGPTGLMEKDVNLRVALYLKDLLEAEGAEVLMTRYDDAAVSITQRWQMANAWGAHRFISIHHNAESDRAINYTVTLVSVNASQESMELANAVQAELVGEFGLGNSGVWKVNYCGVLNNTVMPAILTEASFISNPEQEQRLRDESYLQREAAAILRGIHMPSSISFALPQANRVSEGVVDVEVQLLGEDALERLDLELDGKPLASRSSKPYRFQVDSSALGDGTYSLRAVAHYGNGSTASAARDLIVANAARHWYFAEGTTREGFEEWLTVLNPNPEPVTFKVTYAFGGDGATERSYQVAEESRLSIEVAGEVGKGRDVSVIVDSPLPLMVERPMYFLYQGRWAGGHVSAGTNAPSTEWYFAEGYTGEGFEEWLCLLNPGDERAEVTIEYVSQGGLLKQERRTLHPKQRDTVFVNQAAGPGREVSLRVISDKAVVAERPMYFLYHGLWAGGHVSAGTNAPSTEWYFAEGYTGEGFEEWLCLYNPNPEPNLVSISYQTQDGAVIGDQELVPPYSRRTVDVNLRAGRNLQLSIAAKGERPLVAERAIYHDYHDWCEGGDVGKGVTAPSRHWYFAEGCTGDGFEEWLCMQNPGESPVEAEIRLHHESGEVLAENITLQPHGRTTVFINSMSPYQEGVALSVHADGDIVAERPLYFRYRGAWAGGHVSAGFYPGMGFR
;
A
#
# COMPACT_ATOMS: atom_id res chain seq x y z
N MET A 1 68.45 -0.99 17.99
CA MET A 1 69.47 -2.06 18.02
C MET A 1 68.81 -3.33 18.56
N PHE A 2 68.76 -4.37 17.71
CA PHE A 2 68.70 -5.84 17.94
C PHE A 2 68.10 -6.39 19.25
N GLY A 3 67.27 -7.45 19.29
CA GLY A 3 66.87 -8.52 18.36
C GLY A 3 66.24 -9.64 19.22
N ASP A 4 65.07 -10.19 18.89
CA ASP A 4 64.83 -11.36 18.01
C ASP A 4 64.87 -12.73 18.74
N LYS A 5 63.74 -13.47 18.78
CA LYS A 5 63.54 -14.74 18.01
C LYS A 5 62.35 -15.62 18.47
N GLY A 6 61.61 -16.09 17.45
CA GLY A 6 60.85 -17.37 17.41
C GLY A 6 59.55 -17.30 16.57
N LYS A 7 59.57 -17.25 15.23
CA LYS A 7 59.44 -18.36 14.21
C LYS A 7 58.24 -19.30 14.45
N ARG A 8 57.42 -19.78 13.51
CA ARG A 8 57.21 -19.85 12.02
C ARG A 8 55.78 -20.50 11.88
N ALA A 9 54.99 -20.49 10.80
CA ALA A 9 55.24 -20.69 9.39
C ALA A 9 54.01 -20.29 8.55
N SER A 10 54.27 -19.85 7.32
CA SER A 10 53.33 -19.62 6.22
C SER A 10 53.28 -20.84 5.29
N SER A 11 52.12 -21.13 4.70
CA SER A 11 52.03 -21.87 3.43
C SER A 11 50.80 -21.43 2.63
N GLY A 12 51.05 -20.92 1.42
CA GLY A 12 50.03 -20.72 0.39
C GLY A 12 49.85 -21.94 -0.52
N GLY A 13 48.87 -21.82 -1.41
CA GLY A 13 48.43 -22.80 -2.42
C GLY A 13 46.91 -22.87 -2.36
N GLY A 14 46.11 -22.65 -3.39
CA GLY A 14 46.28 -22.72 -4.83
C GLY A 14 44.89 -23.04 -5.37
N TYR A 15 44.27 -22.12 -6.11
CA TYR A 15 42.94 -22.31 -6.68
C TYR A 15 43.01 -23.32 -7.83
N VAL A 16 42.27 -24.43 -7.73
CA VAL A 16 42.08 -25.42 -8.81
C VAL A 16 40.61 -25.43 -9.20
N ARG A 17 40.35 -25.10 -10.46
CA ARG A 17 39.08 -25.29 -11.19
C ARG A 17 38.73 -26.78 -11.28
N ILE A 18 37.49 -27.13 -10.95
CA ILE A 18 36.89 -28.43 -11.24
C ILE A 18 36.00 -28.29 -12.50
N PRO A 19 36.16 -29.10 -13.54
CA PRO A 19 35.35 -29.07 -14.76
C PRO A 19 34.06 -29.90 -14.63
N PRO A 20 33.02 -29.62 -15.45
CA PRO A 20 31.80 -30.41 -15.47
C PRO A 20 31.99 -31.70 -16.27
N GLY A 21 31.52 -32.82 -15.72
CA GLY A 21 31.49 -34.13 -16.37
C GLY A 21 30.18 -34.35 -17.11
N GLU A 22 30.28 -34.63 -18.41
CA GLU A 22 29.20 -35.10 -19.28
C GLU A 22 28.95 -36.62 -19.15
N PRO A 23 27.78 -37.12 -19.64
CA PRO A 23 27.12 -38.31 -19.13
C PRO A 23 27.55 -39.61 -19.82
N ARG A 24 27.19 -40.76 -19.23
CA ARG A 24 27.24 -42.06 -19.92
C ARG A 24 25.97 -42.90 -19.73
N PRO A 25 25.71 -43.81 -20.68
CA PRO A 25 24.36 -44.24 -21.06
C PRO A 25 24.12 -45.75 -20.85
N GLY A 26 22.90 -46.18 -21.18
CA GLY A 26 22.52 -47.57 -21.41
C GLY A 26 21.66 -48.12 -20.27
N GLY A 27 20.46 -48.64 -20.50
CA GLY A 27 19.82 -49.08 -21.73
C GLY A 27 18.94 -50.28 -21.36
N HIS A 28 17.77 -50.40 -21.98
CA HIS A 28 17.17 -51.64 -22.50
C HIS A 28 15.72 -51.36 -22.92
N GLY A 29 15.48 -51.40 -24.23
CA GLY A 29 14.15 -51.68 -24.80
C GLY A 29 13.80 -53.19 -24.65
N PRO A 30 12.86 -53.77 -25.43
CA PRO A 30 12.23 -53.22 -26.64
C PRO A 30 10.73 -53.53 -26.87
N ALA A 31 10.19 -52.83 -27.87
CA ALA A 31 9.33 -53.27 -28.99
C ALA A 31 7.97 -54.00 -28.78
N ALA A 32 6.91 -53.30 -29.20
CA ALA A 32 5.94 -53.63 -30.26
C ALA A 32 5.21 -54.98 -30.29
N ARG A 33 3.86 -54.95 -30.32
CA ARG A 33 3.01 -55.33 -31.48
C ARG A 33 1.51 -55.38 -31.17
N ALA A 34 0.75 -55.24 -32.26
CA ALA A 34 -0.63 -55.68 -32.52
C ALA A 34 -1.76 -54.87 -31.87
N GLY A 35 -2.88 -54.58 -32.51
CA GLY A 35 -3.41 -55.05 -33.79
C GLY A 35 -4.95 -55.01 -33.73
N GLY A 36 -5.54 -54.13 -34.54
CA GLY A 36 -6.83 -54.20 -35.24
C GLY A 36 -8.11 -54.87 -34.67
N ARG A 37 -9.22 -54.15 -34.94
CA ARG A 37 -10.59 -54.61 -35.34
C ARG A 37 -11.51 -55.13 -34.23
N ALA A 38 -12.84 -54.96 -34.24
CA ALA A 38 -13.81 -54.45 -35.22
C ALA A 38 -15.20 -54.24 -34.57
N GLY A 39 -16.10 -53.55 -35.29
CA GLY A 39 -17.56 -53.68 -35.22
C GLY A 39 -18.28 -52.32 -35.04
N GLY A 40 -19.18 -51.82 -35.90
CA GLY A 40 -19.82 -52.35 -37.10
C GLY A 40 -21.33 -51.99 -37.12
N GLY A 41 -21.79 -51.33 -38.19
CA GLY A 41 -23.20 -51.23 -38.65
C GLY A 41 -24.00 -50.03 -38.10
N ALA A 42 -24.88 -49.34 -38.84
CA ALA A 42 -25.47 -49.49 -40.18
C ALA A 42 -25.99 -48.08 -40.62
N GLY A 43 -25.95 -47.66 -41.90
CA GLY A 43 -26.93 -47.98 -42.96
C GLY A 43 -28.14 -47.01 -42.90
N ALA A 44 -28.13 -45.86 -43.60
CA ALA A 44 -28.48 -45.61 -45.01
C ALA A 44 -29.99 -45.36 -45.30
N THR A 45 -30.29 -44.25 -46.02
CA THR A 45 -31.33 -43.99 -47.05
C THR A 45 -31.65 -42.48 -47.10
N ALA A 46 -31.99 -41.79 -48.21
CA ALA A 46 -31.85 -41.97 -49.65
C ALA A 46 -32.22 -40.64 -50.38
N ALA A 47 -31.44 -40.28 -51.41
CA ALA A 47 -31.73 -39.61 -52.69
C ALA A 47 -32.85 -38.55 -52.90
N ARG A 48 -32.49 -37.43 -53.57
CA ARG A 48 -32.93 -36.97 -54.93
C ARG A 48 -32.39 -35.54 -55.21
N ALA A 49 -31.53 -35.31 -56.21
CA ALA A 49 -31.73 -35.15 -57.66
C ALA A 49 -31.91 -33.69 -58.15
N ALA A 50 -30.80 -33.14 -58.65
CA ALA A 50 -30.56 -32.17 -59.75
C ALA A 50 -31.61 -31.14 -60.22
N LEU A 51 -31.15 -29.89 -60.42
CA LEU A 51 -31.32 -29.17 -61.68
C LEU A 51 -30.15 -28.20 -61.93
N ALA A 52 -29.73 -28.12 -63.20
CA ALA A 52 -28.53 -27.46 -63.72
C ALA A 52 -28.71 -25.94 -63.95
N THR A 53 -27.59 -25.19 -64.05
CA THR A 53 -27.28 -24.28 -65.18
C THR A 53 -25.79 -23.86 -65.13
N VAL A 54 -25.12 -23.99 -66.28
CA VAL A 54 -23.74 -23.62 -66.57
C VAL A 54 -23.68 -22.14 -66.96
N ILE A 55 -22.82 -21.31 -66.35
CA ILE A 55 -22.28 -20.09 -66.98
C ILE A 55 -20.79 -19.91 -66.63
N ILE A 56 -20.02 -20.03 -67.72
CA ILE A 56 -18.63 -19.68 -68.02
C ILE A 56 -18.09 -18.46 -67.24
N CYS A 57 -16.95 -18.66 -66.57
CA CYS A 57 -16.07 -17.60 -66.10
C CYS A 57 -15.44 -16.85 -67.29
N LEU A 58 -15.73 -15.56 -67.41
CA LEU A 58 -14.96 -14.62 -68.22
C LEU A 58 -14.68 -13.37 -67.40
N SER A 59 -13.39 -13.07 -67.31
CA SER A 59 -12.76 -11.91 -66.72
C SER A 59 -13.29 -10.59 -67.26
N LEU A 60 -13.70 -9.69 -66.37
CA LEU A 60 -13.68 -8.25 -66.62
C LEU A 60 -13.44 -7.49 -65.31
N SER A 61 -12.26 -6.90 -65.27
CA SER A 61 -11.78 -5.95 -64.28
C SER A 61 -12.77 -4.79 -64.11
N PHE A 62 -13.33 -4.63 -62.93
CA PHE A 62 -13.79 -3.34 -62.45
C PHE A 62 -12.73 -2.77 -61.51
N VAL A 63 -12.03 -1.76 -62.01
CA VAL A 63 -11.23 -0.83 -61.21
C VAL A 63 -12.21 -0.08 -60.31
N ILE A 64 -12.30 -0.48 -59.04
CA ILE A 64 -12.88 0.36 -58.00
C ILE A 64 -11.72 1.23 -57.50
N PRO A 65 -11.79 2.57 -57.61
CA PRO A 65 -10.79 3.41 -56.98
C PRO A 65 -10.93 3.23 -55.47
N SER A 66 -9.85 2.79 -54.84
CA SER A 66 -9.68 2.80 -53.38
C SER A 66 -9.86 4.22 -52.87
N LEU A 67 -11.05 4.51 -52.31
CA LEU A 67 -11.24 5.71 -51.50
C LEU A 67 -10.46 5.56 -50.19
N PRO A 68 -9.85 6.64 -49.66
CA PRO A 68 -9.13 6.58 -48.41
C PRO A 68 -10.12 6.26 -47.28
N VAL A 69 -9.85 5.18 -46.54
CA VAL A 69 -10.51 4.85 -45.28
C VAL A 69 -9.98 5.81 -44.23
N VAL A 70 -10.54 7.02 -44.20
CA VAL A 70 -10.57 7.86 -43.00
C VAL A 70 -12.04 8.03 -42.69
N ARG A 71 -12.59 7.21 -41.78
CA ARG A 71 -13.85 7.55 -41.11
C ARG A 71 -13.63 8.95 -40.53
N ARG A 72 -14.53 9.89 -40.85
CA ARG A 72 -14.45 11.28 -40.38
C ARG A 72 -14.28 11.29 -38.85
N ALA A 73 -13.21 11.92 -38.35
CA ALA A 73 -13.13 12.37 -36.97
C ALA A 73 -14.38 13.21 -36.68
N PHE A 74 -15.21 12.76 -35.73
CA PHE A 74 -16.37 13.53 -35.30
C PHE A 74 -15.91 14.48 -34.20
N ALA A 75 -15.99 15.78 -34.47
CA ALA A 75 -15.54 16.80 -33.52
C ALA A 75 -16.24 16.65 -32.16
N GLY A 76 -15.46 16.47 -31.09
CA GLY A 76 -15.93 16.49 -29.69
C GLY A 76 -16.12 15.11 -29.01
N THR A 77 -15.83 13.99 -29.67
CA THR A 77 -15.94 12.63 -29.10
C THR A 77 -15.05 12.40 -27.87
N LEU A 78 -13.90 13.06 -27.81
CA LEU A 78 -12.94 12.98 -26.72
C LEU A 78 -12.92 14.26 -25.84
N SER A 79 -13.96 15.10 -25.92
CA SER A 79 -14.05 16.30 -25.09
C SER A 79 -14.03 15.95 -23.59
N GLY A 80 -13.16 16.60 -22.84
CA GLY A 80 -12.93 16.35 -21.41
C GLY A 80 -11.90 15.26 -21.11
N TRP A 81 -11.40 14.56 -22.13
CA TRP A 81 -10.29 13.61 -21.97
C TRP A 81 -8.94 14.31 -22.05
N LYS A 82 -7.96 13.72 -21.36
CA LYS A 82 -6.59 14.22 -21.21
C LYS A 82 -5.66 13.07 -21.55
N PHE A 83 -4.95 13.17 -22.67
CA PHE A 83 -3.99 12.14 -23.10
C PHE A 83 -2.58 12.68 -22.95
N CYS A 84 -1.72 11.94 -22.26
CA CYS A 84 -0.28 12.15 -22.35
C CYS A 84 0.27 11.25 -23.46
N VAL A 85 0.76 11.84 -24.55
CA VAL A 85 1.40 11.12 -25.66
C VAL A 85 2.91 11.25 -25.52
N ASP A 86 3.59 10.11 -25.42
CA ASP A 86 5.02 10.03 -25.13
C ASP A 86 5.80 9.49 -26.34
N PRO A 87 6.44 10.36 -27.14
CA PRO A 87 7.35 9.89 -28.17
C PRO A 87 8.66 9.44 -27.52
N GLY A 88 8.96 8.14 -27.57
CA GLY A 88 10.15 7.55 -26.98
C GLY A 88 11.46 8.20 -27.43
N HIS A 89 12.49 8.15 -26.58
CA HIS A 89 13.84 8.69 -26.83
C HIS A 89 13.88 10.21 -27.06
N GLY A 90 14.92 10.74 -27.72
CA GLY A 90 15.07 12.17 -28.03
C GLY A 90 16.43 12.75 -27.59
N GLY A 91 16.88 13.78 -28.28
CA GLY A 91 18.20 14.36 -28.07
C GLY A 91 19.31 13.37 -28.45
N SER A 92 20.21 13.08 -27.52
CA SER A 92 21.31 12.12 -27.74
C SER A 92 20.87 10.66 -27.74
N GLU A 93 19.70 10.34 -27.17
CA GLU A 93 19.16 8.99 -27.24
C GLU A 93 18.44 8.81 -28.58
N THR A 94 19.08 8.06 -29.49
CA THR A 94 18.54 7.82 -30.84
C THR A 94 17.41 6.79 -30.86
N GLY A 95 17.30 5.98 -29.81
CA GLY A 95 16.64 4.68 -29.87
C GLY A 95 17.38 3.75 -30.84
N ALA A 96 16.67 2.75 -31.36
CA ALA A 96 17.18 1.88 -32.40
C ALA A 96 17.52 2.64 -33.70
N VAL A 97 18.50 2.14 -34.44
CA VAL A 97 18.92 2.70 -35.73
C VAL A 97 18.75 1.65 -36.82
N GLY A 98 17.93 1.98 -37.81
CA GLY A 98 17.65 1.11 -38.95
C GLY A 98 18.87 0.90 -39.87
N PRO A 99 18.84 -0.13 -40.72
CA PRO A 99 19.90 -0.45 -41.68
C PRO A 99 20.41 0.70 -42.56
N THR A 100 19.56 1.68 -42.87
CA THR A 100 19.89 2.88 -43.69
C THR A 100 20.12 4.14 -42.86
N GLY A 101 20.13 4.03 -41.54
CA GLY A 101 20.39 5.13 -40.61
C GLY A 101 19.14 5.92 -40.17
N LEU A 102 17.93 5.40 -40.42
CA LEU A 102 16.72 5.98 -39.80
C LEU A 102 16.79 5.78 -38.28
N MET A 103 16.52 6.82 -37.50
CA MET A 103 16.55 6.75 -36.04
C MET A 103 15.13 6.63 -35.49
N GLU A 104 14.94 5.74 -34.51
CA GLU A 104 13.65 5.48 -33.88
C GLU A 104 13.03 6.74 -33.27
N LYS A 105 13.83 7.58 -32.63
CA LYS A 105 13.37 8.84 -32.02
C LYS A 105 12.63 9.76 -33.00
N ASP A 106 13.01 9.74 -34.29
CA ASP A 106 12.42 10.60 -35.32
C ASP A 106 11.06 10.05 -35.77
N VAL A 107 10.98 8.72 -35.89
CA VAL A 107 9.74 7.99 -36.22
C VAL A 107 8.73 8.14 -35.08
N ASN A 108 9.15 7.88 -33.84
CA ASN A 108 8.31 7.98 -32.65
C ASN A 108 7.71 9.39 -32.51
N LEU A 109 8.52 10.44 -32.72
CA LEU A 109 8.04 11.83 -32.69
C LEU A 109 6.99 12.10 -33.76
N ARG A 110 7.21 11.60 -34.99
CA ARG A 110 6.31 11.86 -36.11
C ARG A 110 4.95 11.20 -35.91
N VAL A 111 4.91 9.93 -35.49
CA VAL A 111 3.66 9.23 -35.17
C VAL A 111 2.94 9.91 -34.00
N ALA A 112 3.66 10.30 -32.95
CA ALA A 112 3.09 10.99 -31.80
C ALA A 112 2.44 12.33 -32.15
N LEU A 113 3.07 13.12 -33.03
CA LEU A 113 2.48 14.37 -33.52
C LEU A 113 1.19 14.13 -34.32
N TYR A 114 1.14 13.08 -35.16
CA TYR A 114 -0.09 12.72 -35.85
C TYR A 114 -1.19 12.25 -34.88
N LEU A 115 -0.82 11.44 -33.87
CA LEU A 115 -1.79 11.00 -32.86
C LEU A 115 -2.33 12.18 -32.06
N LYS A 116 -1.46 13.13 -31.67
CA LYS A 116 -1.87 14.38 -31.01
C LYS A 116 -2.89 15.13 -31.86
N ASP A 117 -2.61 15.38 -33.13
CA ASP A 117 -3.50 16.15 -34.01
C ASP A 117 -4.86 15.44 -34.16
N LEU A 118 -4.87 14.11 -34.26
CA LEU A 118 -6.08 13.31 -34.32
C LEU A 118 -6.91 13.38 -33.02
N LEU A 119 -6.26 13.27 -31.86
CA LEU A 119 -6.91 13.38 -30.55
C LEU A 119 -7.50 14.78 -30.31
N GLU A 120 -6.74 15.83 -30.63
CA GLU A 120 -7.20 17.22 -30.49
C GLU A 120 -8.33 17.57 -31.46
N ALA A 121 -8.30 17.01 -32.69
CA ALA A 121 -9.40 17.17 -33.65
C ALA A 121 -10.74 16.59 -33.11
N GLU A 122 -10.66 15.64 -32.19
CA GLU A 122 -11.79 15.05 -31.49
C GLU A 122 -12.09 15.71 -30.13
N GLY A 123 -11.38 16.78 -29.79
CA GLY A 123 -11.65 17.62 -28.63
C GLY A 123 -10.94 17.20 -27.34
N ALA A 124 -10.04 16.21 -27.41
CA ALA A 124 -9.18 15.87 -26.27
C ALA A 124 -8.20 17.00 -25.97
N GLU A 125 -7.84 17.15 -24.70
CA GLU A 125 -6.62 17.84 -24.33
C GLU A 125 -5.44 16.86 -24.46
N VAL A 126 -4.33 17.30 -25.04
CA VAL A 126 -3.14 16.47 -25.24
C VAL A 126 -1.89 17.14 -24.70
N LEU A 127 -1.24 16.48 -23.75
CA LEU A 127 0.12 16.79 -23.32
C LEU A 127 1.08 15.87 -24.08
N MET A 128 2.15 16.41 -24.66
CA MET A 128 3.27 15.57 -25.11
C MET A 128 4.48 15.70 -24.20
N THR A 129 5.20 14.60 -23.98
CA THR A 129 6.44 14.62 -23.18
C THR A 129 7.56 15.39 -23.88
N ARG A 130 7.58 15.39 -25.21
CA ARG A 130 8.42 16.27 -26.05
C ARG A 130 7.70 16.62 -27.36
N TYR A 131 7.90 17.84 -27.86
CA TYR A 131 7.31 18.31 -29.14
C TYR A 131 8.33 18.38 -30.29
N ASP A 132 9.60 18.23 -29.97
CA ASP A 132 10.75 18.27 -30.87
C ASP A 132 11.79 17.20 -30.44
N ASP A 133 13.02 17.31 -30.95
CA ASP A 133 14.14 16.41 -30.62
C ASP A 133 14.81 16.75 -29.27
N ALA A 134 14.01 17.14 -28.27
CA ALA A 134 14.49 17.35 -26.91
C ALA A 134 14.79 16.03 -26.19
N ALA A 135 15.83 16.05 -25.34
CA ALA A 135 16.08 14.97 -24.38
C ALA A 135 15.13 15.12 -23.19
N VAL A 136 14.38 14.06 -22.90
CA VAL A 136 13.48 13.97 -21.73
C VAL A 136 13.72 12.64 -21.05
N SER A 137 14.09 12.68 -19.76
CA SER A 137 14.40 11.46 -19.01
C SER A 137 13.15 10.61 -18.78
N ILE A 138 13.33 9.31 -18.54
CA ILE A 138 12.22 8.41 -18.18
C ILE A 138 11.44 8.97 -16.98
N THR A 139 12.15 9.46 -15.95
CA THR A 139 11.56 10.11 -14.76
C THR A 139 10.66 11.29 -15.12
N GLN A 140 11.14 12.20 -15.97
CA GLN A 140 10.37 13.38 -16.37
C GLN A 140 9.09 13.00 -17.12
N ARG A 141 9.13 11.98 -17.99
CA ARG A 141 7.97 11.56 -18.81
C ARG A 141 6.77 11.18 -17.96
N TRP A 142 6.96 10.30 -16.98
CA TRP A 142 5.85 9.87 -16.13
C TRP A 142 5.47 10.94 -15.10
N GLN A 143 6.42 11.75 -14.60
CA GLN A 143 6.11 12.88 -13.71
C GLN A 143 5.21 13.92 -14.40
N MET A 144 5.48 14.25 -15.66
CA MET A 144 4.64 15.16 -16.44
C MET A 144 3.20 14.63 -16.58
N ALA A 145 3.04 13.34 -16.90
CA ALA A 145 1.74 12.71 -17.05
C ALA A 145 0.95 12.68 -15.73
N ASN A 146 1.61 12.29 -14.64
CA ASN A 146 1.01 12.21 -13.31
C ASN A 146 0.60 13.60 -12.81
N ALA A 147 1.51 14.58 -12.86
CA ALA A 147 1.26 15.94 -12.37
C ALA A 147 0.14 16.66 -13.14
N TRP A 148 -0.02 16.38 -14.43
CA TRP A 148 -1.10 16.97 -15.24
C TRP A 148 -2.47 16.31 -15.01
N GLY A 149 -2.49 15.16 -14.33
CA GLY A 149 -3.68 14.33 -14.16
C GLY A 149 -4.16 13.77 -15.50
N ALA A 150 -3.25 13.22 -16.30
CA ALA A 150 -3.63 12.57 -17.56
C ALA A 150 -4.61 11.42 -17.30
N HIS A 151 -5.63 11.28 -18.14
CA HIS A 151 -6.57 10.16 -18.07
C HIS A 151 -5.95 8.89 -18.68
N ARG A 152 -5.05 9.03 -19.65
CA ARG A 152 -4.31 7.94 -20.31
C ARG A 152 -2.90 8.36 -20.69
N PHE A 153 -1.97 7.40 -20.65
CA PHE A 153 -0.60 7.56 -21.14
C PHE A 153 -0.33 6.60 -22.31
N ILE A 154 0.11 7.14 -23.44
CA ILE A 154 0.39 6.37 -24.67
C ILE A 154 1.84 6.62 -25.09
N SER A 155 2.72 5.65 -24.86
CA SER A 155 4.11 5.71 -25.32
C SER A 155 4.26 5.06 -26.68
N ILE A 156 4.99 5.70 -27.59
CA ILE A 156 5.16 5.26 -28.98
C ILE A 156 6.62 4.90 -29.23
N HIS A 157 6.85 3.65 -29.65
CA HIS A 157 8.15 3.05 -29.91
C HIS A 157 8.15 2.17 -31.16
N HIS A 158 9.36 1.87 -31.66
CA HIS A 158 9.57 0.94 -32.77
C HIS A 158 10.74 0.00 -32.49
N ASN A 159 10.42 -1.28 -32.38
CA ASN A 159 11.31 -2.30 -31.85
C ASN A 159 12.53 -2.56 -32.74
N ALA A 160 13.50 -3.31 -32.22
CA ALA A 160 14.65 -3.76 -32.99
C ALA A 160 15.15 -5.12 -32.48
N GLU A 161 15.59 -5.94 -33.42
CA GLU A 161 16.20 -7.23 -33.16
C GLU A 161 17.45 -7.43 -34.04
N SER A 162 18.38 -8.24 -33.52
CA SER A 162 19.62 -8.62 -34.19
C SER A 162 19.37 -9.39 -35.50
N ASP A 163 18.39 -10.30 -35.51
CA ASP A 163 17.86 -10.90 -36.73
C ASP A 163 16.88 -9.94 -37.41
N ARG A 164 17.36 -9.33 -38.49
CA ARG A 164 16.63 -8.32 -39.27
C ARG A 164 15.42 -8.87 -40.04
N ALA A 165 15.22 -10.18 -40.07
CA ALA A 165 14.00 -10.77 -40.63
C ALA A 165 12.80 -10.70 -39.66
N ILE A 166 13.05 -10.52 -38.37
CA ILE A 166 12.00 -10.48 -37.34
C ILE A 166 11.19 -9.19 -37.47
N ASN A 167 9.86 -9.34 -37.47
CA ASN A 167 8.93 -8.24 -37.39
C ASN A 167 7.54 -8.72 -36.96
N TYR A 168 6.98 -8.12 -35.91
CA TYR A 168 5.64 -8.34 -35.41
C TYR A 168 5.18 -7.12 -34.61
N THR A 169 3.89 -7.02 -34.33
CA THR A 169 3.32 -5.98 -33.47
C THR A 169 3.20 -6.50 -32.05
N VAL A 170 3.58 -5.69 -31.07
CA VAL A 170 3.39 -5.96 -29.64
C VAL A 170 3.02 -4.67 -28.91
N THR A 171 2.16 -4.77 -27.90
CA THR A 171 1.83 -3.66 -27.01
C THR A 171 2.21 -4.06 -25.60
N LEU A 172 2.93 -3.20 -24.90
CA LEU A 172 3.43 -3.45 -23.56
C LEU A 172 2.56 -2.74 -22.53
N VAL A 173 2.41 -3.38 -21.38
CA VAL A 173 1.81 -2.81 -20.17
C VAL A 173 2.67 -3.20 -18.97
N SER A 174 2.52 -2.49 -17.84
CA SER A 174 3.19 -2.90 -16.60
C SER A 174 2.74 -4.30 -16.16
N VAL A 175 3.59 -5.01 -15.41
CA VAL A 175 3.18 -6.23 -14.68
C VAL A 175 1.95 -5.99 -13.79
N ASN A 176 1.87 -4.78 -13.23
CA ASN A 176 0.81 -4.30 -12.34
C ASN A 176 -0.28 -3.52 -13.09
N ALA A 177 -0.38 -3.73 -14.41
CA ALA A 177 -1.35 -3.03 -15.23
C ALA A 177 -2.79 -3.24 -14.73
N SER A 178 -3.52 -2.12 -14.61
CA SER A 178 -4.95 -2.15 -14.35
C SER A 178 -5.70 -2.91 -15.45
N GLN A 179 -6.90 -3.39 -15.13
CA GLN A 179 -7.80 -3.98 -16.12
C GLN A 179 -8.01 -3.03 -17.32
N GLU A 180 -8.10 -1.73 -17.05
CA GLU A 180 -8.26 -0.69 -18.05
C GLU A 180 -7.04 -0.55 -18.98
N SER A 181 -5.80 -0.65 -18.45
CA SER A 181 -4.59 -0.70 -19.27
C SER A 181 -4.56 -1.95 -20.17
N MET A 182 -4.95 -3.10 -19.62
CA MET A 182 -5.02 -4.35 -20.38
C MET A 182 -6.04 -4.25 -21.52
N GLU A 183 -7.22 -3.69 -21.26
CA GLU A 183 -8.27 -3.52 -22.26
C GLU A 183 -7.85 -2.54 -23.36
N LEU A 184 -7.28 -1.39 -22.97
CA LEU A 184 -6.73 -0.42 -23.90
C LEU A 184 -5.60 -1.03 -24.76
N ALA A 185 -4.67 -1.75 -24.14
CA ALA A 185 -3.57 -2.39 -24.85
C ALA A 185 -4.07 -3.45 -25.84
N ASN A 186 -5.03 -4.28 -25.44
CA ASN A 186 -5.60 -5.30 -26.34
C ASN A 186 -6.35 -4.65 -27.52
N ALA A 187 -7.07 -3.56 -27.28
CA ALA A 187 -7.77 -2.81 -28.32
C ALA A 187 -6.78 -2.19 -29.32
N VAL A 188 -5.76 -1.48 -28.84
CA VAL A 188 -4.72 -0.86 -29.68
C VAL A 188 -3.91 -1.92 -30.43
N GLN A 189 -3.54 -3.03 -29.77
CA GLN A 189 -2.86 -4.16 -30.38
C GLN A 189 -3.65 -4.72 -31.57
N ALA A 190 -4.96 -4.92 -31.41
CA ALA A 190 -5.81 -5.47 -32.46
C ALA A 190 -5.89 -4.56 -33.69
N GLU A 191 -6.03 -3.24 -33.47
CA GLU A 191 -6.09 -2.25 -34.55
C GLU A 191 -4.77 -2.11 -35.29
N LEU A 192 -3.63 -2.10 -34.60
CA LEU A 192 -2.30 -2.07 -35.22
C LEU A 192 -2.03 -3.32 -36.07
N VAL A 193 -2.36 -4.50 -35.54
CA VAL A 193 -2.25 -5.77 -36.30
C VAL A 193 -3.14 -5.75 -37.54
N GLY A 194 -4.38 -5.26 -37.41
CA GLY A 194 -5.32 -5.15 -38.52
C GLY A 194 -4.86 -4.17 -39.60
N GLU A 195 -4.26 -3.05 -39.22
CA GLU A 195 -3.77 -2.01 -40.13
C GLU A 195 -2.56 -2.49 -40.95
N PHE A 196 -1.59 -3.16 -40.31
CA PHE A 196 -0.31 -3.49 -40.94
C PHE A 196 -0.16 -4.93 -41.41
N GLY A 197 -1.03 -5.84 -40.94
CA GLY A 197 -0.98 -7.25 -41.29
C GLY A 197 0.30 -7.96 -40.82
N LEU A 198 0.95 -7.44 -39.77
CA LEU A 198 2.13 -8.04 -39.16
C LEU A 198 1.75 -9.19 -38.21
N GLY A 199 2.74 -9.98 -37.79
CA GLY A 199 2.54 -11.00 -36.77
C GLY A 199 1.97 -10.39 -35.48
N ASN A 200 1.06 -11.09 -34.80
CA ASN A 200 0.47 -10.63 -33.54
C ASN A 200 1.17 -11.32 -32.36
N SER A 201 1.98 -10.58 -31.60
CA SER A 201 2.64 -11.08 -30.38
C SER A 201 1.79 -10.93 -29.11
N GLY A 202 0.62 -10.28 -29.23
CA GLY A 202 -0.29 -10.00 -28.14
C GLY A 202 0.16 -8.81 -27.28
N VAL A 203 -0.37 -8.77 -26.05
CA VAL A 203 -0.01 -7.78 -25.03
C VAL A 203 0.97 -8.42 -24.04
N TRP A 204 2.09 -7.75 -23.79
CA TRP A 204 3.11 -8.24 -22.87
C TRP A 204 3.13 -7.42 -21.59
N LYS A 205 3.17 -8.12 -20.45
CA LYS A 205 3.40 -7.52 -19.13
C LYS A 205 4.90 -7.41 -18.88
N VAL A 206 5.40 -6.21 -18.63
CA VAL A 206 6.82 -5.93 -18.43
C VAL A 206 7.07 -5.18 -17.13
N ASN A 207 8.19 -5.48 -16.46
CA ASN A 207 8.59 -4.82 -15.21
C ASN A 207 9.83 -3.92 -15.38
N TYR A 208 10.40 -3.82 -16.58
CA TYR A 208 11.59 -3.02 -16.88
C TYR A 208 11.28 -1.69 -17.60
N CYS A 209 10.02 -1.43 -17.96
CA CYS A 209 9.63 -0.21 -18.66
C CYS A 209 9.27 0.90 -17.66
N GLY A 210 10.24 1.77 -17.36
CA GLY A 210 10.09 2.79 -16.32
C GLY A 210 8.95 3.78 -16.55
N VAL A 211 8.56 4.08 -17.80
CA VAL A 211 7.39 4.95 -18.04
C VAL A 211 6.08 4.26 -17.67
N LEU A 212 5.91 2.97 -17.99
CA LEU A 212 4.68 2.23 -17.70
C LEU A 212 4.52 1.90 -16.21
N ASN A 213 5.63 1.67 -15.51
CA ASN A 213 5.61 1.25 -14.11
C ASN A 213 5.35 2.40 -13.12
N ASN A 214 5.55 3.65 -13.53
CA ASN A 214 5.48 4.82 -12.64
C ASN A 214 4.33 5.78 -12.98
N THR A 215 3.62 5.57 -14.09
CA THR A 215 2.38 6.30 -14.40
C THR A 215 1.21 5.79 -13.56
N VAL A 216 0.41 6.70 -12.98
CA VAL A 216 -0.72 6.34 -12.10
C VAL A 216 -2.07 6.22 -12.83
N MET A 217 -2.10 6.50 -14.13
CA MET A 217 -3.25 6.31 -15.01
C MET A 217 -3.02 5.11 -15.93
N PRO A 218 -4.07 4.57 -16.61
CA PRO A 218 -3.86 3.50 -17.56
C PRO A 218 -2.88 3.89 -18.66
N ALA A 219 -1.89 3.02 -18.87
CA ALA A 219 -0.71 3.30 -19.66
C ALA A 219 -0.37 2.12 -20.56
N ILE A 220 -0.02 2.42 -21.81
CA ILE A 220 0.44 1.43 -22.80
C ILE A 220 1.69 1.95 -23.51
N LEU A 221 2.50 1.03 -24.01
CA LEU A 221 3.59 1.34 -24.94
C LEU A 221 3.40 0.49 -26.19
N THR A 222 3.33 1.14 -27.35
CA THR A 222 3.14 0.45 -28.63
C THR A 222 4.47 0.23 -29.32
N GLU A 223 4.75 -1.01 -29.72
CA GLU A 223 5.84 -1.40 -30.62
C GLU A 223 5.20 -1.89 -31.92
N ALA A 224 4.84 -0.94 -32.80
CA ALA A 224 4.00 -1.24 -33.95
C ALA A 224 4.69 -2.12 -34.99
N SER A 225 5.99 -1.90 -35.20
CA SER A 225 6.85 -2.63 -36.11
C SER A 225 8.34 -2.49 -35.74
N PHE A 226 9.20 -3.27 -36.38
CA PHE A 226 10.63 -3.31 -36.08
C PHE A 226 11.46 -2.43 -37.04
N ILE A 227 12.10 -1.36 -36.55
CA ILE A 227 12.94 -0.48 -37.38
C ILE A 227 14.21 -1.19 -37.90
N SER A 228 14.64 -2.27 -37.24
CA SER A 228 15.77 -3.09 -37.71
C SER A 228 15.45 -3.91 -38.96
N ASN A 229 14.16 -4.12 -39.27
CA ASN A 229 13.71 -4.84 -40.45
C ASN A 229 13.77 -3.92 -41.69
N PRO A 230 14.54 -4.26 -42.75
CA PRO A 230 14.75 -3.37 -43.90
C PRO A 230 13.46 -2.96 -44.64
N GLU A 231 12.47 -3.86 -44.71
CA GLU A 231 11.19 -3.54 -45.36
C GLU A 231 10.35 -2.58 -44.51
N GLN A 232 10.39 -2.74 -43.19
CA GLN A 232 9.70 -1.80 -42.29
C GLN A 232 10.43 -0.47 -42.20
N GLU A 233 11.76 -0.43 -42.14
CA GLU A 233 12.51 0.83 -42.18
C GLU A 233 12.13 1.66 -43.42
N GLN A 234 11.91 1.02 -44.58
CA GLN A 234 11.44 1.71 -45.78
C GLN A 234 10.02 2.28 -45.61
N ARG A 235 9.12 1.54 -44.96
CA ARG A 235 7.75 1.99 -44.68
C ARG A 235 7.70 3.10 -43.63
N LEU A 236 8.54 3.06 -42.62
CA LEU A 236 8.64 4.07 -41.56
C LEU A 236 9.16 5.43 -42.07
N ARG A 237 9.68 5.49 -43.31
CA ARG A 237 9.99 6.74 -44.01
C ARG A 237 8.79 7.34 -44.76
N ASP A 238 7.71 6.58 -44.92
CA ASP A 238 6.50 7.02 -45.61
C ASP A 238 5.54 7.67 -44.61
N GLU A 239 5.32 8.97 -44.76
CA GLU A 239 4.40 9.75 -43.90
C GLU A 239 2.98 9.15 -43.88
N SER A 240 2.52 8.55 -44.98
CA SER A 240 1.20 7.92 -45.01
C SER A 240 1.13 6.68 -44.12
N TYR A 241 2.25 5.97 -43.93
CA TYR A 241 2.34 4.81 -43.05
C TYR A 241 2.26 5.26 -41.59
N LEU A 242 3.00 6.30 -41.21
CA LEU A 242 3.01 6.87 -39.87
C LEU A 242 1.64 7.47 -39.48
N GLN A 243 0.94 8.08 -40.42
CA GLN A 243 -0.44 8.56 -40.22
C GLN A 243 -1.42 7.41 -39.98
N ARG A 244 -1.27 6.28 -40.68
CA ARG A 244 -2.10 5.10 -40.48
C ARG A 244 -1.83 4.43 -39.14
N GLU A 245 -0.59 4.47 -38.65
CA GLU A 245 -0.24 4.03 -37.29
C GLU A 245 -0.98 4.84 -36.23
N ALA A 246 -0.87 6.17 -36.29
CA ALA A 246 -1.56 7.06 -35.38
C ALA A 246 -3.09 6.86 -35.43
N ALA A 247 -3.65 6.68 -36.64
CA ALA A 247 -5.07 6.39 -36.80
C ALA A 247 -5.48 5.02 -36.22
N ALA A 248 -4.64 4.00 -36.31
CA ALA A 248 -4.89 2.69 -35.71
C ALA A 248 -4.86 2.78 -34.17
N ILE A 249 -3.92 3.51 -33.60
CA ILE A 249 -3.87 3.79 -32.15
C ILE A 249 -5.15 4.51 -31.72
N LEU A 250 -5.58 5.56 -32.44
CA LEU A 250 -6.83 6.28 -32.15
C LEU A 250 -8.06 5.35 -32.22
N ARG A 251 -8.14 4.42 -33.18
CA ARG A 251 -9.24 3.45 -33.22
C ARG A 251 -9.24 2.52 -32.02
N GLY A 252 -8.06 2.10 -31.55
CA GLY A 252 -7.93 1.31 -30.32
C GLY A 252 -8.39 2.09 -29.08
N ILE A 253 -8.08 3.38 -29.00
CA ILE A 253 -8.55 4.29 -27.93
C ILE A 253 -10.08 4.40 -27.90
N HIS A 254 -10.75 4.28 -29.05
CA HIS A 254 -12.21 4.35 -29.15
C HIS A 254 -12.98 3.10 -28.72
N MET A 255 -12.30 1.99 -28.42
CA MET A 255 -13.02 0.77 -28.06
C MET A 255 -13.81 0.96 -26.75
N PRO A 256 -15.07 0.46 -26.67
CA PRO A 256 -16.05 0.74 -25.61
C PRO A 256 -15.72 0.17 -24.22
N SER A 257 -14.47 -0.23 -23.97
CA SER A 257 -14.09 -0.92 -22.73
C SER A 257 -13.58 0.01 -21.63
N SER A 258 -13.17 1.25 -21.91
CA SER A 258 -12.52 2.04 -20.86
C SER A 258 -13.52 2.84 -20.01
N ILE A 259 -13.75 2.38 -18.79
CA ILE A 259 -14.49 3.07 -17.73
C ILE A 259 -13.50 3.56 -16.68
N SER A 260 -13.48 4.86 -16.42
CA SER A 260 -12.63 5.44 -15.37
C SER A 260 -13.45 6.23 -14.36
N PHE A 261 -13.00 6.25 -13.12
CA PHE A 261 -13.52 7.13 -12.08
C PHE A 261 -12.76 8.45 -12.11
N ALA A 262 -13.44 9.55 -12.42
CA ALA A 262 -12.94 10.91 -12.22
C ALA A 262 -13.07 11.33 -10.74
N LEU A 263 -14.14 10.89 -10.07
CA LEU A 263 -14.35 11.06 -8.63
C LEU A 263 -14.98 9.80 -7.99
N PRO A 264 -14.68 9.49 -6.71
CA PRO A 264 -13.58 10.05 -5.93
C PRO A 264 -12.22 9.73 -6.59
N GLN A 265 -11.21 10.56 -6.32
CA GLN A 265 -9.84 10.30 -6.79
C GLN A 265 -9.25 9.07 -6.09
N ALA A 266 -8.16 8.52 -6.63
CA ALA A 266 -7.49 7.37 -6.03
C ALA A 266 -7.05 7.72 -4.61
N ASN A 267 -7.10 6.75 -3.70
CA ASN A 267 -6.52 6.86 -2.35
C ASN A 267 -7.13 7.95 -1.45
N ARG A 268 -8.17 8.64 -1.91
CA ARG A 268 -8.83 9.71 -1.14
C ARG A 268 -9.65 9.11 0.00
N VAL A 269 -9.32 9.53 1.22
CA VAL A 269 -10.18 9.31 2.40
C VAL A 269 -11.46 10.13 2.25
N SER A 270 -12.59 9.48 2.43
CA SER A 270 -13.91 10.03 2.17
C SER A 270 -14.72 10.21 3.46
N GLU A 271 -15.51 11.28 3.48
CA GLU A 271 -16.53 11.52 4.51
C GLU A 271 -17.75 12.22 3.90
N GLY A 272 -18.88 12.17 4.60
CA GLY A 272 -20.11 12.86 4.19
C GLY A 272 -20.66 12.35 2.86
N VAL A 273 -21.08 13.27 1.99
CA VAL A 273 -21.59 12.93 0.66
C VAL A 273 -20.43 12.99 -0.33
N VAL A 274 -20.14 11.85 -0.96
CA VAL A 274 -19.07 11.69 -1.93
C VAL A 274 -19.65 11.78 -3.33
N ASP A 275 -19.18 12.77 -4.09
CA ASP A 275 -19.48 12.84 -5.52
C ASP A 275 -18.71 11.73 -6.26
N VAL A 276 -19.44 10.98 -7.08
CA VAL A 276 -18.87 9.95 -7.95
C VAL A 276 -19.13 10.35 -9.39
N GLU A 277 -18.05 10.55 -10.14
CA GLU A 277 -18.13 10.85 -11.57
C GLU A 277 -17.40 9.75 -12.34
N VAL A 278 -18.14 9.12 -13.26
CA VAL A 278 -17.62 8.05 -14.12
C VAL A 278 -17.53 8.56 -15.55
N GLN A 279 -16.38 8.32 -16.18
CA GLN A 279 -16.13 8.63 -17.58
C GLN A 279 -16.05 7.33 -18.39
N LEU A 280 -16.58 7.38 -19.63
CA LEU A 280 -16.55 6.26 -20.57
C LEU A 280 -15.98 6.72 -21.92
N LEU A 281 -15.09 5.91 -22.51
CA LEU A 281 -14.67 6.01 -23.92
C LEU A 281 -15.54 5.11 -24.81
N GLY A 282 -15.77 5.54 -26.05
CA GLY A 282 -16.49 4.80 -27.09
C GLY A 282 -17.92 5.30 -27.39
N GLU A 283 -18.36 5.08 -28.63
CA GLU A 283 -19.69 5.46 -29.17
C GLU A 283 -20.75 4.36 -29.09
N ASP A 284 -20.47 3.22 -28.43
CA ASP A 284 -21.52 2.23 -28.25
C ASP A 284 -22.69 2.91 -27.54
N ALA A 285 -23.91 2.65 -28.04
CA ALA A 285 -25.15 3.16 -27.47
C ALA A 285 -25.27 2.62 -26.04
N LEU A 286 -24.64 3.31 -25.09
CA LEU A 286 -24.71 3.01 -23.68
C LEU A 286 -26.19 3.10 -23.33
N GLU A 287 -26.79 1.96 -23.01
CA GLU A 287 -28.16 1.91 -22.57
C GLU A 287 -28.24 2.40 -21.13
N ARG A 288 -27.25 2.03 -20.33
CA ARG A 288 -27.23 2.25 -18.89
C ARG A 288 -25.83 2.10 -18.30
N LEU A 289 -25.48 2.97 -17.37
CA LEU A 289 -24.39 2.81 -16.42
C LEU A 289 -24.98 2.57 -15.03
N ASP A 290 -24.63 1.46 -14.40
CA ASP A 290 -24.95 1.17 -13.00
C ASP A 290 -23.75 1.50 -12.10
N LEU A 291 -24.02 2.06 -10.94
CA LEU A 291 -23.07 2.16 -9.84
C LEU A 291 -23.48 1.18 -8.74
N GLU A 292 -22.54 0.38 -8.27
CA GLU A 292 -22.69 -0.61 -7.20
C GLU A 292 -21.74 -0.27 -6.04
N LEU A 293 -22.14 -0.59 -4.81
CA LEU A 293 -21.31 -0.56 -3.60
C LEU A 293 -21.27 -1.96 -3.01
N ASP A 294 -20.08 -2.57 -2.94
CA ASP A 294 -19.87 -3.97 -2.54
C ASP A 294 -20.79 -4.95 -3.30
N GLY A 295 -20.93 -4.73 -4.60
CA GLY A 295 -21.78 -5.52 -5.49
C GLY A 295 -23.29 -5.30 -5.31
N LYS A 296 -23.71 -4.38 -4.43
CA LYS A 296 -25.12 -3.98 -4.29
C LYS A 296 -25.42 -2.77 -5.19
N PRO A 297 -26.47 -2.81 -6.03
CA PRO A 297 -26.84 -1.67 -6.86
C PRO A 297 -27.18 -0.44 -6.01
N LEU A 298 -26.55 0.70 -6.33
CA LEU A 298 -26.85 2.00 -5.74
C LEU A 298 -27.77 2.84 -6.65
N ALA A 299 -27.38 3.02 -7.90
CA ALA A 299 -28.08 3.91 -8.83
C ALA A 299 -27.69 3.62 -10.28
N SER A 300 -28.52 4.09 -11.22
CA SER A 300 -28.26 3.99 -12.65
C SER A 300 -28.35 5.35 -13.34
N ARG A 301 -27.64 5.51 -14.46
CA ARG A 301 -27.73 6.66 -15.37
C ARG A 301 -27.71 6.18 -16.82
N SER A 302 -28.42 6.87 -17.70
CA SER A 302 -28.47 6.55 -19.14
C SER A 302 -28.03 7.73 -20.02
N SER A 303 -27.57 8.83 -19.43
CA SER A 303 -27.08 10.00 -20.15
C SER A 303 -25.95 10.69 -19.40
N LYS A 304 -25.04 11.33 -20.15
CA LYS A 304 -23.91 12.10 -19.64
C LYS A 304 -24.38 13.44 -19.04
N PRO A 305 -23.66 14.00 -18.04
CA PRO A 305 -22.53 13.40 -17.34
C PRO A 305 -22.99 12.30 -16.36
N TYR A 306 -22.21 11.23 -16.23
CA TYR A 306 -22.55 10.12 -15.33
C TYR A 306 -22.12 10.42 -13.89
N ARG A 307 -22.93 11.23 -13.22
CA ARG A 307 -22.72 11.66 -11.84
C ARG A 307 -23.66 10.96 -10.87
N PHE A 308 -23.10 10.54 -9.76
CA PHE A 308 -23.77 9.92 -8.62
C PHE A 308 -23.30 10.59 -7.34
N GLN A 309 -24.04 10.32 -6.26
CA GLN A 309 -23.68 10.73 -4.91
C GLN A 309 -23.81 9.51 -4.01
N VAL A 310 -22.80 9.29 -3.18
CA VAL A 310 -22.76 8.21 -2.20
C VAL A 310 -22.63 8.85 -0.82
N ASP A 311 -23.62 8.63 0.04
CA ASP A 311 -23.57 9.10 1.43
C ASP A 311 -22.74 8.12 2.26
N SER A 312 -21.47 8.47 2.53
CA SER A 312 -20.57 7.68 3.37
C SER A 312 -20.73 7.97 4.86
N SER A 313 -21.52 8.97 5.26
CA SER A 313 -21.75 9.29 6.68
C SER A 313 -22.53 8.20 7.41
N ALA A 314 -23.33 7.43 6.67
CA ALA A 314 -24.09 6.29 7.18
C ALA A 314 -23.30 4.97 7.15
N LEU A 315 -22.13 4.95 6.51
CA LEU A 315 -21.26 3.77 6.44
C LEU A 315 -20.36 3.71 7.68
N GLY A 316 -20.10 2.51 8.18
CA GLY A 316 -19.06 2.31 9.17
C GLY A 316 -17.68 2.56 8.55
N ASP A 317 -16.69 2.93 9.35
CA ASP A 317 -15.32 3.07 8.89
C ASP A 317 -14.83 1.75 8.26
N GLY A 318 -14.13 1.84 7.13
CA GLY A 318 -13.77 0.68 6.34
C GLY A 318 -13.49 1.03 4.88
N THR A 319 -13.14 0.01 4.11
CA THR A 319 -12.90 0.13 2.68
C THR A 319 -14.00 -0.59 1.91
N TYR A 320 -14.69 0.14 1.04
CA TYR A 320 -15.81 -0.37 0.23
C TYR A 320 -15.46 -0.35 -1.25
N SER A 321 -15.99 -1.29 -2.04
CA SER A 321 -15.78 -1.33 -3.49
C SER A 321 -16.89 -0.57 -4.22
N LEU A 322 -16.57 0.59 -4.80
CA LEU A 322 -17.41 1.26 -5.79
C LEU A 322 -17.16 0.64 -7.15
N ARG A 323 -18.19 0.05 -7.76
CA ARG A 323 -18.09 -0.59 -9.08
C ARG A 323 -19.04 0.06 -10.07
N ALA A 324 -18.51 0.55 -11.18
CA ALA A 324 -19.27 1.09 -12.29
C ALA A 324 -19.41 0.01 -13.37
N VAL A 325 -20.63 -0.22 -13.85
CA VAL A 325 -20.95 -1.25 -14.87
C VAL A 325 -21.69 -0.61 -16.03
N ALA A 326 -21.04 -0.54 -17.18
CA ALA A 326 -21.60 -0.04 -18.43
C ALA A 326 -22.33 -1.16 -19.17
N HIS A 327 -23.54 -0.88 -19.66
CA HIS A 327 -24.34 -1.77 -20.49
C HIS A 327 -24.55 -1.15 -21.86
N TYR A 328 -24.17 -1.89 -22.92
CA TYR A 328 -24.23 -1.41 -24.30
C TYR A 328 -25.34 -2.09 -25.09
N GLY A 329 -25.89 -1.41 -26.10
CA GLY A 329 -27.02 -1.91 -26.90
C GLY A 329 -26.75 -3.16 -27.75
N ASN A 330 -25.49 -3.60 -27.85
CA ASN A 330 -25.11 -4.89 -28.42
C ASN A 330 -25.18 -6.05 -27.40
N GLY A 331 -25.59 -5.78 -26.15
CA GLY A 331 -25.68 -6.73 -25.05
C GLY A 331 -24.36 -6.96 -24.29
N SER A 332 -23.28 -6.28 -24.66
CA SER A 332 -22.00 -6.36 -23.96
C SER A 332 -21.96 -5.43 -22.72
N THR A 333 -21.03 -5.71 -21.81
CA THR A 333 -20.81 -4.90 -20.61
C THR A 333 -19.32 -4.64 -20.38
N ALA A 334 -18.99 -3.47 -19.85
CA ALA A 334 -17.68 -3.17 -19.28
C ALA A 334 -17.84 -2.78 -17.81
N SER A 335 -16.81 -2.98 -16.98
CA SER A 335 -16.86 -2.53 -15.58
C SER A 335 -15.51 -2.10 -15.06
N ALA A 336 -15.50 -1.09 -14.19
CA ALA A 336 -14.33 -0.68 -13.41
C ALA A 336 -14.71 -0.58 -11.94
N ALA A 337 -13.73 -0.75 -11.05
CA ALA A 337 -13.91 -0.60 -9.62
C ALA A 337 -12.86 0.36 -9.03
N ARG A 338 -13.25 1.04 -7.95
CA ARG A 338 -12.37 1.89 -7.15
C ARG A 338 -12.78 1.76 -5.68
N ASP A 339 -11.81 1.92 -4.79
CA ASP A 339 -12.08 1.94 -3.36
C ASP A 339 -12.71 3.25 -2.92
N LEU A 340 -13.75 3.13 -2.10
CA LEU A 340 -14.29 4.17 -1.27
C LEU A 340 -13.77 3.94 0.15
N ILE A 341 -12.83 4.78 0.57
CA ILE A 341 -12.19 4.71 1.87
C ILE A 341 -13.01 5.56 2.85
N VAL A 342 -13.61 4.96 3.87
CA VAL A 342 -14.44 5.66 4.86
C VAL A 342 -13.72 5.67 6.22
N ALA A 343 -13.49 6.86 6.77
CA ALA A 343 -12.82 7.05 8.06
C ALA A 343 -13.51 8.16 8.89
N ASN A 344 -14.82 8.01 9.12
CA ASN A 344 -15.63 9.01 9.81
C ASN A 344 -15.16 9.27 11.25
N ALA A 345 -14.63 8.24 11.93
CA ALA A 345 -14.14 8.36 13.31
C ALA A 345 -12.79 9.08 13.41
N ALA A 346 -11.96 9.03 12.35
CA ALA A 346 -10.65 9.68 12.29
C ALA A 346 -10.70 11.23 12.25
N ARG A 347 -11.84 11.82 12.63
CA ARG A 347 -12.02 13.24 12.91
C ARG A 347 -11.82 13.59 14.38
N HIS A 348 -11.83 12.58 15.24
CA HIS A 348 -11.59 12.71 16.66
C HIS A 348 -10.41 11.85 17.05
N TRP A 349 -9.48 12.37 17.83
CA TRP A 349 -8.36 11.60 18.37
C TRP A 349 -8.14 11.93 19.83
N TYR A 350 -7.78 10.93 20.63
CA TYR A 350 -7.59 11.05 22.06
C TYR A 350 -6.29 10.37 22.51
N PHE A 351 -5.57 11.05 23.39
CA PHE A 351 -4.32 10.61 24.01
C PHE A 351 -4.39 10.90 25.52
N ALA A 352 -4.42 9.86 26.36
CA ALA A 352 -4.58 10.00 27.81
C ALA A 352 -3.25 10.26 28.55
N GLU A 353 -2.15 9.76 28.03
CA GLU A 353 -0.80 10.12 28.46
C GLU A 353 -0.37 11.46 27.83
N GLY A 354 0.74 11.99 28.33
CA GLY A 354 1.45 13.17 27.85
C GLY A 354 2.12 13.89 29.01
N THR A 355 3.29 14.46 28.78
CA THR A 355 3.99 15.28 29.76
C THR A 355 4.98 16.26 29.12
N THR A 356 5.09 17.43 29.75
CA THR A 356 6.06 18.49 29.44
C THR A 356 7.10 18.63 30.55
N ARG A 357 7.19 17.64 31.45
CA ARG A 357 8.15 17.62 32.56
C ARG A 357 9.59 17.60 32.06
N GLU A 358 10.50 17.99 32.94
CA GLU A 358 11.94 17.90 32.65
C GLU A 358 12.32 16.47 32.23
N GLY A 359 13.14 16.36 31.19
CA GLY A 359 13.55 15.08 30.63
C GLY A 359 12.57 14.49 29.62
N PHE A 360 11.51 15.20 29.22
CA PHE A 360 10.57 14.76 28.18
C PHE A 360 10.41 15.82 27.08
N GLU A 361 10.27 15.34 25.84
CA GLU A 361 9.89 16.12 24.67
C GLU A 361 8.78 15.39 23.92
N GLU A 362 7.57 15.91 24.04
CA GLU A 362 6.35 15.38 23.42
C GLU A 362 5.99 16.19 22.18
N TRP A 363 5.64 15.48 21.12
CA TRP A 363 5.11 16.05 19.90
C TRP A 363 3.76 15.45 19.55
N LEU A 364 2.97 16.20 18.79
CA LEU A 364 1.78 15.70 18.12
C LEU A 364 2.04 15.79 16.61
N THR A 365 1.96 14.67 15.91
CA THR A 365 2.16 14.61 14.47
C THR A 365 0.87 14.28 13.76
N VAL A 366 0.57 15.05 12.71
CA VAL A 366 -0.73 15.07 12.05
C VAL A 366 -0.51 14.95 10.54
N LEU A 367 -0.99 13.86 9.95
CA LEU A 367 -1.06 13.68 8.51
C LEU A 367 -2.45 14.09 8.01
N ASN A 368 -2.46 14.92 6.98
CA ASN A 368 -3.64 15.25 6.20
C ASN A 368 -3.67 14.44 4.90
N PRO A 369 -4.46 13.35 4.82
CA PRO A 369 -4.58 12.57 3.58
C PRO A 369 -5.56 13.20 2.57
N ASN A 370 -6.10 14.40 2.85
CA ASN A 370 -7.10 15.05 2.00
C ASN A 370 -6.43 15.92 0.93
N PRO A 371 -7.09 16.11 -0.24
CA PRO A 371 -6.60 16.96 -1.33
C PRO A 371 -6.81 18.47 -1.07
N GLU A 372 -7.22 18.83 0.15
CA GLU A 372 -7.42 20.22 0.57
C GLU A 372 -6.83 20.45 1.98
N PRO A 373 -6.32 21.65 2.28
CA PRO A 373 -5.88 22.00 3.62
C PRO A 373 -6.97 21.81 4.67
N VAL A 374 -6.61 21.26 5.83
CA VAL A 374 -7.54 21.04 6.94
C VAL A 374 -7.17 21.95 8.10
N THR A 375 -8.14 22.73 8.58
CA THR A 375 -8.04 23.46 9.85
C THR A 375 -8.72 22.65 10.95
N PHE A 376 -7.98 22.31 12.00
CA PHE A 376 -8.44 21.47 13.10
C PHE A 376 -8.12 22.09 14.46
N LYS A 377 -8.69 21.52 15.51
CA LYS A 377 -8.57 22.00 16.88
C LYS A 377 -7.89 20.95 17.75
N VAL A 378 -7.03 21.42 18.65
CA VAL A 378 -6.39 20.59 19.68
C VAL A 378 -6.74 21.13 21.05
N THR A 379 -7.17 20.26 21.94
CA THR A 379 -7.48 20.54 23.34
C THR A 379 -6.48 19.81 24.23
N TYR A 380 -5.74 20.57 25.04
CA TYR A 380 -4.78 20.08 26.01
C TYR A 380 -5.41 20.07 27.40
N ALA A 381 -5.65 18.89 27.97
CA ALA A 381 -6.25 18.70 29.28
C ALA A 381 -5.18 18.41 30.35
N PHE A 382 -5.35 18.96 31.56
CA PHE A 382 -4.39 18.82 32.66
C PHE A 382 -5.01 18.12 33.87
N GLY A 383 -4.17 17.75 34.85
CA GLY A 383 -4.66 17.30 36.16
C GLY A 383 -5.06 18.47 37.05
N GLY A 384 -6.31 18.48 37.54
CA GLY A 384 -6.81 19.51 38.47
C GLY A 384 -7.14 20.88 37.86
N ASP A 385 -6.37 21.33 36.86
CA ASP A 385 -6.60 22.57 36.09
C ASP A 385 -7.57 22.36 34.92
N GLY A 386 -8.09 23.44 34.33
CA GLY A 386 -8.92 23.40 33.10
C GLY A 386 -8.14 23.00 31.84
N ALA A 387 -8.76 23.05 30.66
CA ALA A 387 -8.11 22.73 29.39
C ALA A 387 -7.71 23.98 28.60
N THR A 388 -6.69 23.84 27.74
CA THR A 388 -6.26 24.88 26.79
C THR A 388 -6.57 24.44 25.37
N GLU A 389 -7.12 25.32 24.55
CA GLU A 389 -7.44 25.02 23.15
C GLU A 389 -6.58 25.83 22.17
N ARG A 390 -6.23 25.19 21.05
CA ARG A 390 -5.47 25.77 19.94
C ARG A 390 -6.06 25.31 18.61
N SER A 391 -5.83 26.09 17.56
CA SER A 391 -6.21 25.75 16.20
C SER A 391 -4.98 25.72 15.32
N TYR A 392 -4.92 24.71 14.46
CA TYR A 392 -3.82 24.49 13.53
C TYR A 392 -4.38 24.25 12.13
N GLN A 393 -3.51 24.46 11.15
CA GLN A 393 -3.79 24.11 9.77
C GLN A 393 -2.67 23.23 9.26
N VAL A 394 -3.04 22.14 8.58
CA VAL A 394 -2.13 21.26 7.85
C VAL A 394 -2.52 21.32 6.37
N ALA A 395 -1.52 21.45 5.49
CA ALA A 395 -1.76 21.54 4.04
C ALA A 395 -2.25 20.19 3.48
N GLU A 396 -2.80 20.19 2.27
CA GLU A 396 -3.20 18.99 1.54
C GLU A 396 -2.05 17.98 1.40
N GLU A 397 -2.37 16.69 1.46
CA GLU A 397 -1.43 15.56 1.31
C GLU A 397 -0.07 15.72 2.04
N SER A 398 -0.06 16.40 3.17
CA SER A 398 1.14 16.77 3.92
C SER A 398 1.01 16.44 5.39
N ARG A 399 2.08 16.65 6.15
CA ARG A 399 2.10 16.47 7.59
C ARG A 399 2.47 17.75 8.34
N LEU A 400 2.13 17.79 9.62
CA LEU A 400 2.48 18.84 10.56
C LEU A 400 2.97 18.23 11.88
N SER A 401 4.05 18.78 12.44
CA SER A 401 4.56 18.44 13.78
C SER A 401 4.36 19.59 14.77
N ILE A 402 3.78 19.32 15.94
CA ILE A 402 3.48 20.33 16.98
C ILE A 402 4.24 19.99 18.26
N GLU A 403 5.13 20.88 18.72
CA GLU A 403 5.81 20.72 20.02
C GLU A 403 4.84 21.06 21.16
N VAL A 404 4.45 20.06 21.95
CA VAL A 404 3.42 20.25 22.99
C VAL A 404 3.89 21.23 24.07
N ALA A 405 5.16 21.18 24.46
CA ALA A 405 5.74 22.11 25.43
C ALA A 405 5.73 23.57 24.94
N GLY A 406 5.79 23.80 23.62
CA GLY A 406 5.66 25.13 23.02
C GLY A 406 4.26 25.74 23.22
N GLU A 407 3.24 24.91 23.40
CA GLU A 407 1.84 25.32 23.46
C GLU A 407 1.30 25.52 24.87
N VAL A 408 1.73 24.66 25.78
CA VAL A 408 1.21 24.63 27.16
C VAL A 408 2.28 24.93 28.23
N GLY A 409 3.51 25.21 27.82
CA GLY A 409 4.65 25.40 28.71
C GLY A 409 5.21 24.09 29.26
N LYS A 410 6.21 24.20 30.15
CA LYS A 410 6.93 23.06 30.73
C LYS A 410 6.45 22.71 32.14
N GLY A 411 6.73 21.49 32.58
CA GLY A 411 6.62 21.07 33.98
C GLY A 411 5.27 20.47 34.39
N ARG A 412 4.47 19.97 33.44
CA ARG A 412 3.15 19.40 33.74
C ARG A 412 2.78 18.23 32.84
N ASP A 413 1.92 17.37 33.36
CA ASP A 413 1.30 16.30 32.58
C ASP A 413 0.11 16.84 31.78
N VAL A 414 -0.06 16.30 30.58
CA VAL A 414 -1.00 16.78 29.58
C VAL A 414 -1.65 15.59 28.88
N SER A 415 -2.92 15.68 28.57
CA SER A 415 -3.63 14.77 27.66
C SER A 415 -4.08 15.58 26.45
N VAL A 416 -4.19 14.93 25.29
CA VAL A 416 -4.48 15.61 24.03
C VAL A 416 -5.80 15.08 23.44
N ILE A 417 -6.65 15.99 22.99
CA ILE A 417 -7.85 15.69 22.20
C ILE A 417 -7.75 16.49 20.90
N VAL A 418 -7.96 15.85 19.76
CA VAL A 418 -7.97 16.48 18.44
C VAL A 418 -9.37 16.37 17.86
N ASP A 419 -9.90 17.48 17.37
CA ASP A 419 -11.18 17.58 16.67
C ASP A 419 -10.97 18.21 15.29
N SER A 420 -11.43 17.55 14.25
CA SER A 420 -11.23 17.97 12.86
C SER A 420 -12.53 17.90 12.06
N PRO A 421 -12.78 18.85 11.12
CA PRO A 421 -13.92 18.74 10.22
C PRO A 421 -13.76 17.58 9.22
N LEU A 422 -12.53 17.24 8.83
CA LEU A 422 -12.20 16.17 7.88
C LEU A 422 -11.29 15.11 8.55
N PRO A 423 -11.33 13.85 8.09
CA PRO A 423 -10.44 12.80 8.61
C PRO A 423 -8.96 13.19 8.56
N LEU A 424 -8.26 13.04 9.69
CA LEU A 424 -6.82 13.23 9.84
C LEU A 424 -6.23 11.99 10.48
N MET A 425 -4.93 11.76 10.29
CA MET A 425 -4.21 10.68 10.97
C MET A 425 -3.27 11.32 11.99
N VAL A 426 -3.33 10.87 13.24
CA VAL A 426 -2.63 11.54 14.33
C VAL A 426 -1.85 10.52 15.15
N GLU A 427 -0.60 10.84 15.43
CA GLU A 427 0.25 10.09 16.35
C GLU A 427 0.90 11.04 17.36
N ARG A 428 1.31 10.50 18.51
CA ARG A 428 1.99 11.27 19.55
C ARG A 428 3.33 10.62 19.92
N PRO A 429 4.44 10.99 19.25
CA PRO A 429 5.77 10.60 19.69
C PRO A 429 6.18 11.34 20.97
N MET A 430 7.02 10.69 21.75
CA MET A 430 7.63 11.26 22.95
C MET A 430 9.06 10.75 23.07
N TYR A 431 10.01 11.66 23.25
CA TYR A 431 11.42 11.35 23.48
C TYR A 431 11.79 11.74 24.90
N PHE A 432 12.59 10.93 25.58
CA PHE A 432 12.86 11.18 27.00
C PHE A 432 14.21 10.70 27.50
N LEU A 433 14.61 11.30 28.62
CA LEU A 433 15.56 10.77 29.59
C LEU A 433 14.82 10.60 30.92
N TYR A 434 14.14 9.48 31.08
CA TYR A 434 13.27 9.19 32.21
C TYR A 434 14.06 9.18 33.51
N GLN A 435 13.64 10.02 34.46
CA GLN A 435 14.30 10.25 35.76
C GLN A 435 15.81 10.55 35.66
N GLY A 436 16.27 11.12 34.54
CA GLY A 436 17.69 11.40 34.32
C GLY A 436 18.56 10.17 34.06
N ARG A 437 17.97 8.98 33.89
CA ARG A 437 18.71 7.69 33.84
C ARG A 437 18.39 6.79 32.66
N TRP A 438 17.15 6.73 32.19
CA TRP A 438 16.74 5.82 31.11
C TRP A 438 16.36 6.62 29.89
N ALA A 439 17.27 6.66 28.90
CA ALA A 439 16.97 7.27 27.61
C ALA A 439 15.97 6.39 26.85
N GLY A 440 15.15 7.00 26.01
CA GLY A 440 14.22 6.29 25.16
C GLY A 440 13.29 7.21 24.40
N GLY A 441 12.30 6.60 23.76
CA GLY A 441 11.15 7.30 23.21
C GLY A 441 10.13 6.30 22.72
N HIS A 442 8.89 6.76 22.58
CA HIS A 442 7.77 5.93 22.16
C HIS A 442 6.76 6.72 21.37
N VAL A 443 5.90 6.04 20.63
CA VAL A 443 4.81 6.65 19.86
C VAL A 443 3.49 6.03 20.29
N SER A 444 2.46 6.86 20.44
CA SER A 444 1.08 6.37 20.53
C SER A 444 0.35 6.66 19.23
N ALA A 445 -0.33 5.65 18.69
CA ALA A 445 -1.33 5.83 17.64
C ALA A 445 -2.65 6.42 18.16
N GLY A 446 -2.79 6.60 19.49
CA GLY A 446 -3.99 7.13 20.11
C GLY A 446 -5.23 6.25 19.90
N THR A 447 -6.39 6.85 20.07
CA THR A 447 -7.68 6.23 19.76
C THR A 447 -8.63 7.26 19.18
N ASN A 448 -9.56 6.82 18.33
CA ASN A 448 -10.55 7.68 17.69
C ASN A 448 -11.91 7.70 18.44
N ALA A 449 -12.04 6.96 19.54
CA ALA A 449 -13.24 6.96 20.35
C ALA A 449 -12.95 6.67 21.84
N PRO A 450 -13.57 7.40 22.79
CA PRO A 450 -13.57 7.02 24.19
C PRO A 450 -14.47 5.79 24.40
N SER A 451 -14.18 4.98 25.41
CA SER A 451 -14.89 3.73 25.71
C SER A 451 -15.14 3.57 27.21
N THR A 452 -16.18 2.80 27.55
CA THR A 452 -16.46 2.37 28.92
C THR A 452 -15.61 1.17 29.34
N GLU A 453 -14.96 0.48 28.40
CA GLU A 453 -14.07 -0.64 28.67
C GLU A 453 -12.76 -0.54 27.89
N TRP A 454 -11.64 -0.83 28.56
CA TRP A 454 -10.30 -0.90 27.98
C TRP A 454 -9.53 -2.10 28.49
N TYR A 455 -8.64 -2.65 27.67
CA TYR A 455 -7.85 -3.83 27.97
C TYR A 455 -6.40 -3.66 27.52
N PHE A 456 -5.50 -4.25 28.30
CA PHE A 456 -4.05 -4.28 28.09
C PHE A 456 -3.54 -5.68 28.42
N ALA A 457 -2.84 -6.35 27.50
CA ALA A 457 -2.36 -7.72 27.65
C ALA A 457 -0.94 -7.82 28.22
N GLU A 458 -0.08 -6.87 27.87
CA GLU A 458 1.29 -6.68 28.36
C GLU A 458 1.29 -5.95 29.72
N GLY A 459 2.46 -5.84 30.37
CA GLY A 459 2.63 -5.22 31.69
C GLY A 459 3.52 -6.06 32.61
N TYR A 460 4.44 -5.38 33.31
CA TYR A 460 5.40 -6.00 34.21
C TYR A 460 5.89 -5.03 35.29
N THR A 461 5.81 -5.44 36.55
CA THR A 461 6.17 -4.63 37.72
C THR A 461 7.45 -5.10 38.42
N GLY A 462 8.29 -5.85 37.70
CA GLY A 462 9.56 -6.37 38.22
C GLY A 462 10.64 -5.31 38.41
N GLU A 463 11.78 -5.75 38.94
CA GLU A 463 12.96 -4.89 39.04
C GLU A 463 13.36 -4.37 37.66
N GLY A 464 13.68 -3.07 37.60
CA GLY A 464 14.03 -2.41 36.34
C GLY A 464 12.84 -1.91 35.53
N PHE A 465 11.59 -2.05 35.99
CA PHE A 465 10.40 -1.61 35.28
C PHE A 465 9.54 -0.66 36.10
N GLU A 466 9.01 0.39 35.45
CA GLU A 466 8.02 1.32 36.01
C GLU A 466 6.85 1.48 35.04
N GLU A 467 5.72 0.87 35.39
CA GLU A 467 4.48 0.87 34.62
C GLU A 467 3.49 1.87 35.21
N TRP A 468 2.82 2.60 34.32
CA TRP A 468 1.80 3.57 34.66
C TRP A 468 0.53 3.34 33.84
N LEU A 469 -0.61 3.77 34.37
CA LEU A 469 -1.88 3.84 33.64
C LEU A 469 -2.36 5.29 33.65
N CYS A 470 -2.46 5.89 32.48
CA CYS A 470 -2.99 7.22 32.26
C CYS A 470 -4.45 7.13 31.84
N LEU A 471 -5.31 7.93 32.48
CA LEU A 471 -6.73 7.97 32.20
C LEU A 471 -7.15 9.41 31.86
N LEU A 472 -8.02 9.56 30.88
CA LEU A 472 -8.62 10.83 30.50
C LEU A 472 -10.15 10.68 30.47
N ASN A 473 -10.86 11.60 31.10
CA ASN A 473 -12.29 11.77 30.92
C ASN A 473 -12.54 12.94 29.95
N PRO A 474 -12.82 12.68 28.66
CA PRO A 474 -13.10 13.73 27.69
C PRO A 474 -14.53 14.31 27.83
N GLY A 475 -15.41 13.65 28.59
CA GLY A 475 -16.80 14.03 28.74
C GLY A 475 -17.05 15.19 29.71
N ASP A 476 -18.30 15.66 29.72
CA ASP A 476 -18.78 16.72 30.60
C ASP A 476 -19.33 16.19 31.95
N GLU A 477 -19.40 14.87 32.14
CA GLU A 477 -19.89 14.23 33.37
C GLU A 477 -18.77 13.51 34.13
N ARG A 478 -18.91 13.41 35.45
CA ARG A 478 -17.99 12.65 36.30
C ARG A 478 -18.07 11.16 35.95
N ALA A 479 -16.93 10.51 35.81
CA ALA A 479 -16.81 9.08 35.55
C ALA A 479 -16.26 8.36 36.79
N GLU A 480 -16.90 7.26 37.17
CA GLU A 480 -16.36 6.29 38.11
C GLU A 480 -15.66 5.17 37.32
N VAL A 481 -14.41 4.89 37.66
CA VAL A 481 -13.56 3.94 36.95
C VAL A 481 -13.11 2.84 37.91
N THR A 482 -13.23 1.59 37.49
CA THR A 482 -12.67 0.42 38.15
C THR A 482 -11.52 -0.12 37.31
N ILE A 483 -10.35 -0.28 37.91
CA ILE A 483 -9.16 -0.88 37.30
C ILE A 483 -8.99 -2.27 37.90
N GLU A 484 -8.96 -3.29 37.05
CA GLU A 484 -8.66 -4.67 37.40
C GLU A 484 -7.22 -4.99 37.00
N TYR A 485 -6.43 -5.48 37.96
CA TYR A 485 -5.07 -5.95 37.75
C TYR A 485 -5.09 -7.47 37.65
N VAL A 486 -4.63 -8.05 36.55
CA VAL A 486 -4.76 -9.48 36.23
C VAL A 486 -3.38 -10.09 36.03
N SER A 487 -3.11 -11.24 36.66
CA SER A 487 -1.87 -11.99 36.51
C SER A 487 -2.08 -13.30 35.77
N GLN A 488 -1.01 -14.07 35.57
CA GLN A 488 -1.12 -15.46 35.11
C GLN A 488 -2.01 -16.35 36.01
N GLY A 489 -2.14 -16.01 37.29
CA GLY A 489 -3.00 -16.68 38.26
C GLY A 489 -4.43 -16.12 38.35
N GLY A 490 -4.78 -15.16 37.48
CA GLY A 490 -6.07 -14.49 37.46
C GLY A 490 -6.06 -13.11 38.15
N LEU A 491 -7.26 -12.61 38.49
CA LEU A 491 -7.46 -11.31 39.13
C LEU A 491 -6.64 -11.17 40.42
N LEU A 492 -5.78 -10.16 40.47
CA LEU A 492 -4.97 -9.81 41.64
C LEU A 492 -5.69 -8.86 42.58
N LYS A 493 -6.23 -7.78 42.03
CA LYS A 493 -6.79 -6.64 42.78
C LYS A 493 -7.71 -5.84 41.89
N GLN A 494 -8.66 -5.15 42.51
CA GLN A 494 -9.42 -4.07 41.90
C GLN A 494 -9.15 -2.75 42.64
N GLU A 495 -9.14 -1.66 41.89
CA GLU A 495 -9.02 -0.30 42.40
C GLU A 495 -10.09 0.59 41.79
N ARG A 496 -10.62 1.54 42.56
CA ARG A 496 -11.61 2.51 42.07
C ARG A 496 -11.00 3.91 42.02
N ARG A 497 -11.32 4.62 40.95
CA ARG A 497 -10.92 6.01 40.68
C ARG A 497 -12.14 6.82 40.29
N THR A 498 -12.10 8.11 40.58
CA THR A 498 -13.13 9.06 40.17
C THR A 498 -12.47 10.10 39.28
N LEU A 499 -12.91 10.19 38.02
CA LEU A 499 -12.42 11.16 37.06
C LEU A 499 -13.44 12.28 36.89
N HIS A 500 -13.05 13.50 37.20
CA HIS A 500 -13.89 14.67 36.94
C HIS A 500 -13.93 14.99 35.43
N PRO A 501 -14.96 15.73 34.98
CA PRO A 501 -15.07 16.16 33.59
C PRO A 501 -13.81 16.86 33.08
N LYS A 502 -13.37 16.53 31.85
CA LYS A 502 -12.22 17.15 31.17
C LYS A 502 -10.90 17.10 31.95
N GLN A 503 -10.74 16.09 32.80
CA GLN A 503 -9.54 15.89 33.60
C GLN A 503 -8.89 14.54 33.30
N ARG A 504 -7.60 14.47 33.62
CA ARG A 504 -6.80 13.25 33.60
C ARG A 504 -6.43 12.78 35.01
N ASP A 505 -6.17 11.49 35.16
CA ASP A 505 -5.51 10.87 36.33
C ASP A 505 -4.38 9.94 35.86
N THR A 506 -3.47 9.61 36.75
CA THR A 506 -2.36 8.68 36.46
C THR A 506 -2.10 7.78 37.67
N VAL A 507 -2.04 6.48 37.41
CA VAL A 507 -1.86 5.45 38.43
C VAL A 507 -0.50 4.80 38.25
N PHE A 508 0.28 4.71 39.33
CA PHE A 508 1.52 3.95 39.36
C PHE A 508 1.22 2.46 39.57
N VAL A 509 1.35 1.65 38.52
CA VAL A 509 0.89 0.26 38.52
C VAL A 509 1.74 -0.62 39.43
N ASN A 510 3.06 -0.38 39.50
CA ASN A 510 3.96 -1.14 40.40
C ASN A 510 3.50 -1.09 41.86
N GLN A 511 3.03 0.08 42.32
CA GLN A 511 2.49 0.22 43.67
C GLN A 511 1.09 -0.40 43.78
N ALA A 512 0.24 -0.22 42.77
CA ALA A 512 -1.15 -0.65 42.81
C ALA A 512 -1.29 -2.19 42.76
N ALA A 513 -0.58 -2.85 41.84
CA ALA A 513 -0.58 -4.31 41.62
C ALA A 513 0.40 -5.06 42.53
N GLY A 514 1.43 -4.37 43.02
CA GLY A 514 2.53 -4.94 43.79
C GLY A 514 3.73 -5.35 42.92
N PRO A 515 4.93 -5.50 43.52
CA PRO A 515 6.16 -5.69 42.78
C PRO A 515 6.33 -7.11 42.24
N GLY A 516 7.14 -7.26 41.18
CA GLY A 516 7.62 -8.56 40.69
C GLY A 516 6.57 -9.40 39.97
N ARG A 517 5.65 -8.76 39.24
CA ARG A 517 4.51 -9.44 38.62
C ARG A 517 4.40 -9.08 37.15
N GLU A 518 4.06 -10.06 36.33
CA GLU A 518 3.41 -9.79 35.05
C GLU A 518 1.94 -9.41 35.31
N VAL A 519 1.50 -8.32 34.69
CA VAL A 519 0.19 -7.73 34.94
C VAL A 519 -0.47 -7.29 33.64
N SER A 520 -1.69 -7.77 33.40
CA SER A 520 -2.62 -7.22 32.41
C SER A 520 -3.59 -6.30 33.12
N LEU A 521 -4.18 -5.36 32.40
CA LEU A 521 -5.14 -4.41 32.95
C LEU A 521 -6.49 -4.54 32.22
N ARG A 522 -7.58 -4.42 32.99
CA ARG A 522 -8.90 -4.09 32.45
C ARG A 522 -9.42 -2.85 33.15
N VAL A 523 -9.83 -1.85 32.39
CA VAL A 523 -10.43 -0.61 32.89
C VAL A 523 -11.91 -0.63 32.54
N ILE A 524 -12.77 -0.44 33.53
CA ILE A 524 -14.23 -0.45 33.38
C ILE A 524 -14.75 0.89 33.94
N SER A 525 -15.57 1.60 33.18
CA SER A 525 -16.13 2.88 33.62
C SER A 525 -17.63 2.98 33.32
N ASP A 526 -18.34 3.76 34.14
CA ASP A 526 -19.74 4.10 33.92
C ASP A 526 -19.95 5.20 32.87
N LYS A 527 -18.87 5.85 32.42
CA LYS A 527 -18.83 6.84 31.33
C LYS A 527 -17.68 6.51 30.38
N ALA A 528 -17.77 7.01 29.16
CA ALA A 528 -16.70 6.82 28.19
C ALA A 528 -15.46 7.61 28.62
N VAL A 529 -14.35 6.91 28.80
CA VAL A 529 -13.02 7.43 29.16
C VAL A 529 -12.00 6.96 28.14
N VAL A 530 -10.77 7.45 28.24
CA VAL A 530 -9.63 7.03 27.40
C VAL A 530 -8.53 6.53 28.32
N ALA A 531 -7.84 5.46 27.91
CA ALA A 531 -6.78 4.84 28.70
C ALA A 531 -5.53 4.56 27.84
N GLU A 532 -4.36 4.92 28.36
CA GLU A 532 -3.04 4.58 27.81
C GLU A 532 -2.14 4.04 28.92
N ARG A 533 -1.28 3.08 28.59
CA ARG A 533 -0.32 2.46 29.53
C ARG A 533 1.11 2.71 29.05
N PRO A 534 1.81 3.74 29.58
CA PRO A 534 3.24 3.86 29.39
C PRO A 534 4.03 3.02 30.39
N MET A 535 5.20 2.59 29.96
CA MET A 535 6.16 1.84 30.76
C MET A 535 7.57 2.35 30.46
N TYR A 536 8.39 2.49 31.49
CA TYR A 536 9.80 2.85 31.38
C TYR A 536 10.64 1.78 32.05
N PHE A 537 11.77 1.41 31.44
CA PHE A 537 12.51 0.25 31.89
C PHE A 537 14.03 0.34 31.67
N LEU A 538 14.73 -0.55 32.37
CA LEU A 538 16.09 -0.97 32.14
C LEU A 538 16.09 -2.50 32.02
N TYR A 539 15.86 -2.97 30.81
CA TYR A 539 15.70 -4.38 30.50
C TYR A 539 17.01 -5.14 30.72
N HIS A 540 16.96 -6.27 31.45
CA HIS A 540 18.13 -7.01 31.95
C HIS A 540 19.18 -6.17 32.70
N GLY A 541 18.83 -4.97 33.18
CA GLY A 541 19.80 -4.05 33.76
C GLY A 541 20.73 -3.39 32.73
N LEU A 542 20.44 -3.55 31.43
CA LEU A 542 21.30 -3.14 30.32
C LEU A 542 20.58 -2.17 29.37
N TRP A 543 19.44 -2.56 28.80
CA TRP A 543 18.80 -1.79 27.73
C TRP A 543 17.77 -0.81 28.29
N ALA A 544 18.12 0.47 28.32
CA ALA A 544 17.21 1.52 28.74
C ALA A 544 16.15 1.76 27.66
N GLY A 545 14.91 2.04 28.07
CA GLY A 545 13.86 2.39 27.14
C GLY A 545 12.52 2.69 27.80
N GLY A 546 11.50 2.78 26.97
CA GLY A 546 10.12 2.86 27.40
C GLY A 546 9.18 2.86 26.20
N HIS A 547 7.94 2.46 26.43
CA HIS A 547 6.91 2.33 25.41
C HIS A 547 5.54 2.72 25.94
N VAL A 548 4.58 2.96 25.05
CA VAL A 548 3.18 3.24 25.39
C VAL A 548 2.27 2.35 24.58
N SER A 549 1.18 1.89 25.20
CA SER A 549 0.05 1.30 24.48
C SER A 549 -1.21 2.13 24.68
N ALA A 550 -1.91 2.43 23.60
CA ALA A 550 -3.32 2.80 23.68
C ALA A 550 -4.13 1.54 23.95
N GLY A 551 -5.00 1.56 24.96
CA GLY A 551 -5.79 0.38 25.31
C GLY A 551 -6.61 -0.13 24.12
N THR A 552 -6.87 -1.43 24.08
CA THR A 552 -7.90 -1.97 23.18
C THR A 552 -9.26 -1.81 23.85
N ASN A 553 -10.29 -1.37 23.13
CA ASN A 553 -11.63 -1.20 23.72
C ASN A 553 -12.55 -2.42 23.54
N ALA A 554 -12.15 -3.40 22.73
CA ALA A 554 -12.89 -4.62 22.47
C ALA A 554 -11.94 -5.82 22.20
N PRO A 555 -12.11 -6.97 22.88
CA PRO A 555 -11.40 -8.19 22.55
C PRO A 555 -11.75 -8.70 21.14
N SER A 556 -10.82 -9.40 20.49
CA SER A 556 -10.98 -9.98 19.15
C SER A 556 -10.53 -11.44 19.11
N THR A 557 -11.08 -12.22 18.20
CA THR A 557 -10.62 -13.60 17.93
C THR A 557 -9.37 -13.63 17.08
N GLU A 558 -9.03 -12.55 16.37
CA GLU A 558 -7.91 -12.47 15.44
C GLU A 558 -7.08 -11.21 15.75
N TRP A 559 -5.76 -11.38 15.75
CA TRP A 559 -4.77 -10.33 16.01
C TRP A 559 -3.58 -10.51 15.08
N TYR A 560 -3.09 -9.42 14.51
CA TYR A 560 -1.95 -9.41 13.58
C TYR A 560 -0.89 -8.39 13.98
N PHE A 561 0.35 -8.70 13.62
CA PHE A 561 1.57 -7.98 13.93
C PHE A 561 2.53 -8.14 12.75
N ALA A 562 2.75 -7.11 11.94
CA ALA A 562 3.62 -7.16 10.77
C ALA A 562 5.12 -7.03 11.12
N GLU A 563 5.44 -6.38 12.24
CA GLU A 563 6.81 -6.26 12.73
C GLU A 563 7.22 -7.44 13.61
N GLY A 564 8.53 -7.74 13.65
CA GLY A 564 9.10 -8.80 14.47
C GLY A 564 10.49 -9.20 14.01
N TYR A 565 11.41 -9.36 14.97
CA TYR A 565 12.78 -9.78 14.69
C TYR A 565 13.36 -10.52 15.90
N THR A 566 13.85 -11.75 15.67
CA THR A 566 14.43 -12.61 16.72
C THR A 566 15.95 -12.76 16.59
N GLY A 567 16.59 -11.80 15.92
CA GLY A 567 18.03 -11.77 15.73
C GLY A 567 18.83 -11.40 16.97
N GLU A 568 20.14 -11.32 16.79
CA GLU A 568 21.05 -10.79 17.81
C GLU A 568 20.64 -9.37 18.20
N GLY A 569 20.62 -9.09 19.50
CA GLY A 569 20.18 -7.80 20.04
C GLY A 569 18.66 -7.62 20.17
N PHE A 570 17.83 -8.64 19.92
CA PHE A 570 16.37 -8.51 20.01
C PHE A 570 15.72 -9.63 20.85
N GLU A 571 14.80 -9.25 21.73
CA GLU A 571 13.93 -10.15 22.50
C GLU A 571 12.46 -9.76 22.32
N GLU A 572 11.67 -10.65 21.74
CA GLU A 572 10.27 -10.45 21.37
C GLU A 572 9.33 -11.35 22.20
N TRP A 573 8.25 -10.75 22.68
CA TRP A 573 7.28 -11.36 23.57
C TRP A 573 5.85 -11.10 23.09
N LEU A 574 5.08 -12.17 22.87
CA LEU A 574 3.65 -12.06 22.59
C LEU A 574 2.84 -12.18 23.89
N CYS A 575 2.17 -11.11 24.28
CA CYS A 575 1.34 -11.03 25.48
C CYS A 575 -0.12 -11.28 25.15
N LEU A 576 -0.74 -12.26 25.81
CA LEU A 576 -2.11 -12.69 25.57
C LEU A 576 -2.94 -12.56 26.86
N TYR A 577 -4.06 -11.84 26.80
CA TYR A 577 -5.01 -11.72 27.91
C TYR A 577 -6.37 -12.30 27.52
N ASN A 578 -6.82 -13.30 28.29
CA ASN A 578 -8.13 -13.92 28.16
C ASN A 578 -9.12 -13.31 29.18
N PRO A 579 -10.07 -12.46 28.73
CA PRO A 579 -11.09 -11.89 29.60
C PRO A 579 -12.29 -12.82 29.84
N ASN A 580 -12.30 -14.05 29.29
CA ASN A 580 -13.44 -14.96 29.33
C ASN A 580 -13.43 -15.88 30.57
N PRO A 581 -14.61 -16.41 30.99
CA PRO A 581 -14.71 -17.44 32.02
C PRO A 581 -14.23 -18.83 31.59
N GLU A 582 -14.08 -19.08 30.30
CA GLU A 582 -13.54 -20.32 29.75
C GLU A 582 -12.06 -20.16 29.35
N PRO A 583 -11.26 -21.26 29.39
CA PRO A 583 -9.94 -21.24 28.79
C PRO A 583 -10.04 -20.96 27.28
N ASN A 584 -9.02 -20.30 26.74
CA ASN A 584 -8.96 -19.92 25.34
C ASN A 584 -7.69 -20.49 24.71
N LEU A 585 -7.84 -21.39 23.75
CA LEU A 585 -6.72 -21.91 22.97
C LEU A 585 -6.45 -20.94 21.82
N VAL A 586 -5.21 -20.45 21.74
CA VAL A 586 -4.76 -19.50 20.73
C VAL A 586 -3.83 -20.23 19.78
N SER A 587 -4.18 -20.28 18.50
CA SER A 587 -3.27 -20.71 17.43
C SER A 587 -2.43 -19.52 16.99
N ILE A 588 -1.12 -19.68 16.94
CA ILE A 588 -0.16 -18.63 16.60
C ILE A 588 0.58 -19.09 15.34
N SER A 589 0.70 -18.21 14.36
CA SER A 589 1.51 -18.43 13.16
C SER A 589 2.54 -17.34 13.01
N TYR A 590 3.81 -17.73 12.89
CA TYR A 590 4.92 -16.85 12.58
C TYR A 590 5.22 -16.93 11.09
N GLN A 591 5.00 -15.86 10.33
CA GLN A 591 5.31 -15.79 8.90
C GLN A 591 6.62 -15.03 8.69
N THR A 592 7.60 -15.69 8.09
CA THR A 592 8.96 -15.16 7.94
C THR A 592 9.16 -14.50 6.58
N GLN A 593 10.19 -13.65 6.46
CA GLN A 593 10.52 -12.97 5.20
C GLN A 593 10.88 -13.93 4.04
N ASP A 594 11.42 -15.12 4.34
CA ASP A 594 11.71 -16.16 3.34
C ASP A 594 10.48 -17.01 2.97
N GLY A 595 9.30 -16.67 3.49
CA GLY A 595 8.02 -17.29 3.17
C GLY A 595 7.72 -18.57 3.96
N ALA A 596 8.50 -18.89 5.00
CA ALA A 596 8.17 -19.99 5.90
C ALA A 596 7.05 -19.58 6.88
N VAL A 597 6.20 -20.55 7.23
CA VAL A 597 5.15 -20.37 8.23
C VAL A 597 5.37 -21.38 9.36
N ILE A 598 5.60 -20.88 10.56
CA ILE A 598 5.86 -21.68 11.77
C ILE A 598 4.61 -21.64 12.65
N GLY A 599 4.03 -22.81 12.92
CA GLY A 599 2.81 -22.93 13.73
C GLY A 599 3.11 -23.21 15.20
N ASP A 600 2.29 -22.62 16.06
CA ASP A 600 2.42 -22.69 17.53
C ASP A 600 1.05 -22.55 18.20
N GLN A 601 0.94 -22.91 19.48
CA GLN A 601 -0.30 -22.81 20.26
C GLN A 601 -0.06 -22.44 21.72
N GLU A 602 -0.91 -21.56 22.27
CA GLU A 602 -0.88 -21.20 23.68
C GLU A 602 -2.28 -21.31 24.30
N LEU A 603 -2.38 -21.99 25.45
CA LEU A 603 -3.64 -22.07 26.21
C LEU A 603 -3.65 -20.99 27.29
N VAL A 604 -4.55 -20.03 27.14
CA VAL A 604 -4.71 -18.95 28.12
C VAL A 604 -5.89 -19.28 29.05
N PRO A 605 -5.65 -19.53 30.35
CA PRO A 605 -6.73 -19.87 31.29
C PRO A 605 -7.78 -18.77 31.45
N PRO A 606 -8.95 -19.07 32.05
CA PRO A 606 -9.98 -18.08 32.34
C PRO A 606 -9.47 -16.85 33.10
N TYR A 607 -9.95 -15.66 32.73
CA TYR A 607 -9.66 -14.39 33.40
C TYR A 607 -8.18 -14.18 33.75
N SER A 608 -7.28 -14.58 32.86
CA SER A 608 -5.85 -14.63 33.11
C SER A 608 -5.04 -14.28 31.87
N ARG A 609 -3.72 -14.16 32.03
CA ARG A 609 -2.78 -13.84 30.95
C ARG A 609 -1.69 -14.90 30.73
N ARG A 610 -1.04 -14.82 29.58
CA ARG A 610 0.19 -15.54 29.21
C ARG A 610 1.14 -14.61 28.47
N THR A 611 2.45 -14.81 28.69
CA THR A 611 3.51 -14.23 27.87
C THR A 611 4.18 -15.36 27.11
N VAL A 612 4.33 -15.21 25.81
CA VAL A 612 4.97 -16.17 24.92
C VAL A 612 6.33 -15.61 24.49
N ASP A 613 7.40 -16.34 24.77
CA ASP A 613 8.75 -16.06 24.27
C ASP A 613 8.83 -16.41 22.77
N VAL A 614 8.85 -15.40 21.90
CA VAL A 614 8.83 -15.59 20.45
C VAL A 614 10.19 -16.10 19.96
N ASN A 615 11.30 -15.60 20.50
CA ASN A 615 12.65 -16.07 20.14
C ASN A 615 12.83 -17.57 20.40
N LEU A 616 12.24 -18.09 21.48
CA LEU A 616 12.27 -19.51 21.81
C LEU A 616 11.34 -20.34 20.92
N ARG A 617 10.13 -19.84 20.64
CA ARG A 617 9.07 -20.64 20.00
C ARG A 617 9.08 -20.58 18.48
N ALA A 618 9.32 -19.40 17.90
CA ALA A 618 9.47 -19.25 16.45
C ALA A 618 10.88 -19.68 15.99
N GLY A 619 11.89 -19.44 16.81
CA GLY A 619 13.30 -19.63 16.48
C GLY A 619 14.06 -18.30 16.41
N ARG A 620 15.38 -18.39 16.26
CA ARG A 620 16.31 -17.25 16.32
C ARG A 620 16.71 -16.76 14.93
N ASN A 621 17.09 -15.48 14.83
CA ASN A 621 17.54 -14.82 13.61
C ASN A 621 16.49 -14.80 12.49
N LEU A 622 15.22 -14.61 12.85
CA LEU A 622 14.11 -14.50 11.91
C LEU A 622 13.60 -13.08 11.87
N GLN A 623 13.32 -12.57 10.66
CA GLN A 623 12.40 -11.45 10.46
C GLN A 623 11.02 -12.05 10.24
N LEU A 624 10.08 -11.76 11.15
CA LEU A 624 8.80 -12.44 11.18
C LEU A 624 7.64 -11.50 11.51
N SER A 625 6.45 -11.94 11.12
CA SER A 625 5.18 -11.35 11.52
C SER A 625 4.38 -12.40 12.29
N ILE A 626 3.44 -11.98 13.14
CA ILE A 626 2.61 -12.86 13.96
C ILE A 626 1.15 -12.69 13.54
N ALA A 627 0.45 -13.81 13.33
CA ALA A 627 -1.00 -13.86 13.42
C ALA A 627 -1.42 -14.78 14.56
N ALA A 628 -2.30 -14.30 15.43
CA ALA A 628 -2.81 -15.03 16.58
C ALA A 628 -4.33 -15.15 16.51
N LYS A 629 -4.83 -16.39 16.56
CA LYS A 629 -6.25 -16.73 16.44
C LYS A 629 -6.75 -17.51 17.65
N GLY A 630 -7.59 -16.88 18.45
CA GLY A 630 -8.26 -17.51 19.59
C GLY A 630 -9.54 -18.24 19.19
N GLU A 631 -9.88 -19.30 19.92
CA GLU A 631 -11.22 -19.91 19.86
C GLU A 631 -12.31 -18.97 20.37
N ARG A 632 -11.93 -17.97 21.19
CA ARG A 632 -12.79 -16.92 21.77
C ARG A 632 -12.09 -15.56 21.67
N PRO A 633 -12.83 -14.45 21.80
CA PRO A 633 -12.22 -13.12 21.84
C PRO A 633 -11.20 -12.98 22.97
N LEU A 634 -9.99 -12.53 22.67
CA LEU A 634 -8.92 -12.21 23.62
C LEU A 634 -8.28 -10.87 23.26
N VAL A 635 -7.28 -10.46 24.02
CA VAL A 635 -6.48 -9.26 23.74
C VAL A 635 -5.03 -9.68 23.55
N ALA A 636 -4.36 -9.13 22.53
CA ALA A 636 -2.96 -9.41 22.25
C ALA A 636 -2.16 -8.12 22.08
N GLU A 637 -0.98 -8.09 22.69
CA GLU A 637 0.05 -7.06 22.50
C GLU A 637 1.39 -7.75 22.27
N ARG A 638 2.31 -7.11 21.55
CA ARG A 638 3.68 -7.61 21.32
C ARG A 638 4.66 -6.63 21.95
N ALA A 639 5.49 -7.09 22.89
CA ALA A 639 6.63 -6.33 23.38
C ALA A 639 7.91 -6.76 22.65
N ILE A 640 8.74 -5.80 22.25
CA ILE A 640 10.08 -6.03 21.72
C ILE A 640 11.06 -5.22 22.54
N TYR A 641 12.11 -5.84 23.05
CA TYR A 641 13.25 -5.17 23.69
C TYR A 641 14.48 -5.36 22.81
N HIS A 642 15.27 -4.30 22.64
CA HIS A 642 16.35 -4.32 21.68
C HIS A 642 17.60 -3.54 22.08
N ASP A 643 18.72 -3.96 21.51
CA ASP A 643 19.95 -3.22 21.29
C ASP A 643 20.26 -3.25 19.80
N TYR A 644 19.68 -2.30 19.09
CA TYR A 644 19.74 -2.21 17.64
C TYR A 644 21.13 -1.71 17.21
N HIS A 645 21.87 -2.59 16.52
CA HIS A 645 23.20 -2.34 15.96
C HIS A 645 24.23 -1.77 16.97
N ASP A 646 24.14 -2.19 18.25
CA ASP A 646 25.01 -1.75 19.35
C ASP A 646 25.02 -0.23 19.60
N TRP A 647 24.02 0.51 19.09
CA TRP A 647 23.97 1.97 19.19
C TRP A 647 22.63 2.52 19.68
N CYS A 648 21.57 1.71 19.63
CA CYS A 648 20.21 2.07 19.96
C CYS A 648 19.57 1.01 20.85
N GLU A 649 19.68 1.19 22.16
CA GLU A 649 18.92 0.44 23.14
C GLU A 649 17.47 0.96 23.19
N GLY A 650 16.52 0.07 23.46
CA GLY A 650 15.13 0.47 23.60
C GLY A 650 14.17 -0.69 23.72
N GLY A 651 12.90 -0.37 23.51
CA GLY A 651 11.87 -1.37 23.37
C GLY A 651 10.52 -0.71 23.14
N ASP A 652 9.58 -1.52 22.67
CA ASP A 652 8.28 -1.10 22.18
C ASP A 652 7.20 -2.06 22.64
N VAL A 653 5.95 -1.56 22.68
CA VAL A 653 4.77 -2.41 22.71
C VAL A 653 3.82 -2.06 21.56
N GLY A 654 3.58 -3.03 20.68
CA GLY A 654 2.58 -2.94 19.63
C GLY A 654 1.26 -3.54 20.10
N LYS A 655 0.18 -2.76 20.06
CA LYS A 655 -1.18 -3.31 20.11
C LYS A 655 -1.46 -3.97 18.76
N GLY A 656 -1.79 -5.26 18.76
CA GLY A 656 -2.09 -5.96 17.51
C GLY A 656 -3.30 -5.34 16.81
N VAL A 657 -3.36 -5.47 15.49
CA VAL A 657 -4.54 -5.07 14.71
C VAL A 657 -5.49 -6.24 14.57
N THR A 658 -6.79 -5.98 14.45
CA THR A 658 -7.80 -7.05 14.46
C THR A 658 -8.26 -7.49 13.08
N ALA A 659 -7.80 -6.81 12.04
CA ALA A 659 -8.08 -7.14 10.65
C ALA A 659 -6.97 -6.59 9.75
N PRO A 660 -6.66 -7.27 8.63
CA PRO A 660 -5.88 -6.68 7.56
C PRO A 660 -6.71 -5.63 6.79
N SER A 661 -6.03 -4.77 6.03
CA SER A 661 -6.63 -3.68 5.27
C SER A 661 -5.82 -3.39 4.00
N ARG A 662 -6.48 -2.87 2.98
CA ARG A 662 -5.86 -2.32 1.77
C ARG A 662 -5.24 -0.93 1.98
N HIS A 663 -5.57 -0.25 3.08
CA HIS A 663 -5.10 1.11 3.33
C HIS A 663 -4.58 1.28 4.75
N TRP A 664 -3.40 1.88 4.88
CA TRP A 664 -2.69 2.14 6.13
C TRP A 664 -2.10 3.54 6.15
N TYR A 665 -2.04 4.16 7.32
CA TYR A 665 -1.56 5.53 7.49
C TYR A 665 -0.75 5.69 8.79
N PHE A 666 0.35 6.44 8.71
CA PHE A 666 1.28 6.68 9.81
C PHE A 666 1.65 8.18 9.78
N ALA A 667 1.37 8.91 10.86
CA ALA A 667 1.57 10.37 10.91
C ALA A 667 2.98 10.76 11.39
N GLU A 668 3.58 9.89 12.20
CA GLU A 668 4.95 10.00 12.69
C GLU A 668 5.96 9.42 11.70
N GLY A 669 7.19 9.91 11.75
CA GLY A 669 8.31 9.46 10.92
C GLY A 669 9.34 10.56 10.71
N CYS A 670 10.58 10.17 10.43
CA CYS A 670 11.68 11.07 10.18
C CYS A 670 12.79 10.36 9.41
N THR A 671 13.20 10.93 8.29
CA THR A 671 14.34 10.44 7.49
C THR A 671 15.63 11.21 7.76
N GLY A 672 15.59 12.14 8.72
CA GLY A 672 16.70 12.99 9.14
C GLY A 672 17.84 12.25 9.86
N ASP A 673 18.98 12.93 9.97
CA ASP A 673 20.18 12.43 10.64
C ASP A 673 19.86 11.88 12.04
N GLY A 674 20.27 10.63 12.27
CA GLY A 674 20.06 9.94 13.54
C GLY A 674 18.73 9.19 13.66
N PHE A 675 17.93 9.10 12.59
CA PHE A 675 16.73 8.27 12.53
C PHE A 675 16.86 7.18 11.46
N GLU A 676 16.44 5.97 11.78
CA GLU A 676 16.31 4.83 10.87
C GLU A 676 14.87 4.33 10.93
N GLU A 677 14.11 4.67 9.89
CA GLU A 677 12.69 4.34 9.73
C GLU A 677 12.52 3.15 8.79
N TRP A 678 11.68 2.21 9.21
CA TRP A 678 11.30 1.09 8.37
C TRP A 678 9.79 0.93 8.32
N LEU A 679 9.32 0.26 7.27
CA LEU A 679 7.94 -0.16 7.13
C LEU A 679 7.92 -1.67 6.93
N CYS A 680 7.20 -2.36 7.81
CA CYS A 680 7.09 -3.80 7.83
C CYS A 680 5.66 -4.16 7.45
N MET A 681 5.51 -4.98 6.43
CA MET A 681 4.21 -5.35 5.88
C MET A 681 4.08 -6.86 5.74
N GLN A 682 2.97 -7.39 6.21
CA GLN A 682 2.58 -8.78 6.11
C GLN A 682 1.48 -8.92 5.06
N ASN A 683 1.63 -9.91 4.16
CA ASN A 683 0.55 -10.38 3.32
C ASN A 683 0.00 -11.69 3.91
N PRO A 684 -1.12 -11.64 4.65
CA PRO A 684 -1.73 -12.84 5.22
C PRO A 684 -2.50 -13.68 4.18
N GLY A 685 -2.59 -13.21 2.93
CA GLY A 685 -3.37 -13.81 1.86
C GLY A 685 -2.60 -14.83 1.00
N GLU A 686 -3.36 -15.49 0.12
CA GLU A 686 -2.89 -16.56 -0.78
C GLU A 686 -2.35 -16.03 -2.13
N SER A 687 -2.49 -14.74 -2.39
CA SER A 687 -2.11 -14.11 -3.67
C SER A 687 -1.13 -12.95 -3.45
N PRO A 688 -0.20 -12.70 -4.39
CA PRO A 688 0.65 -11.52 -4.31
C PRO A 688 -0.20 -10.26 -4.23
N VAL A 689 0.28 -9.27 -3.49
CA VAL A 689 -0.35 -7.97 -3.32
C VAL A 689 0.62 -6.89 -3.78
N GLU A 690 0.16 -5.97 -4.62
CA GLU A 690 0.91 -4.76 -4.97
C GLU A 690 0.51 -3.63 -4.03
N ALA A 691 1.50 -3.00 -3.41
CA ALA A 691 1.30 -1.88 -2.50
C ALA A 691 2.06 -0.64 -2.98
N GLU A 692 1.36 0.48 -3.11
CA GLU A 692 1.95 1.82 -3.27
C GLU A 692 2.22 2.40 -1.88
N ILE A 693 3.49 2.62 -1.55
CA ILE A 693 3.92 3.34 -0.35
C ILE A 693 4.11 4.80 -0.75
N ARG A 694 3.44 5.71 -0.05
CA ARG A 694 3.57 7.16 -0.21
C ARG A 694 4.26 7.78 0.99
N LEU A 695 5.22 8.67 0.73
CA LEU A 695 5.92 9.48 1.72
C LEU A 695 5.39 10.91 1.61
N HIS A 696 4.72 11.37 2.66
CA HIS A 696 4.18 12.72 2.79
C HIS A 696 5.17 13.57 3.58
N HIS A 697 5.95 14.39 2.87
CA HIS A 697 6.93 15.27 3.51
C HIS A 697 6.27 16.52 4.09
N GLU A 698 6.87 17.06 5.15
CA GLU A 698 6.44 18.32 5.76
C GLU A 698 6.63 19.52 4.82
N SER A 699 7.58 19.43 3.88
CA SER A 699 7.74 20.33 2.74
C SER A 699 6.58 20.33 1.73
N GLY A 700 5.66 19.36 1.82
CA GLY A 700 4.50 19.18 0.93
C GLY A 700 4.77 18.33 -0.31
N GLU A 701 5.99 17.80 -0.48
CA GLU A 701 6.26 16.82 -1.54
C GLU A 701 5.75 15.43 -1.17
N VAL A 702 5.13 14.75 -2.14
CA VAL A 702 4.70 13.36 -2.02
C VAL A 702 5.55 12.49 -2.94
N LEU A 703 6.31 11.58 -2.36
CA LEU A 703 7.03 10.53 -3.09
C LEU A 703 6.23 9.23 -3.02
N ALA A 704 6.35 8.39 -4.04
CA ALA A 704 5.67 7.10 -4.05
C ALA A 704 6.54 6.00 -4.67
N GLU A 705 6.43 4.79 -4.14
CA GLU A 705 7.08 3.60 -4.67
C GLU A 705 6.13 2.40 -4.57
N ASN A 706 6.17 1.53 -5.60
CA ASN A 706 5.38 0.32 -5.62
C ASN A 706 6.22 -0.89 -5.20
N ILE A 707 5.63 -1.75 -4.39
CA ILE A 707 6.26 -2.99 -3.93
C ILE A 707 5.30 -4.17 -3.98
N THR A 708 5.80 -5.32 -4.42
CA THR A 708 5.07 -6.58 -4.44
C THR A 708 5.31 -7.35 -3.13
N LEU A 709 4.24 -7.67 -2.41
CA LEU A 709 4.24 -8.57 -1.27
C LEU A 709 3.84 -9.97 -1.71
N GLN A 710 4.72 -10.95 -1.47
CA GLN A 710 4.43 -12.36 -1.79
C GLN A 710 3.37 -12.95 -0.84
N PRO A 711 2.58 -13.95 -1.28
CA PRO A 711 1.61 -14.66 -0.43
C PRO A 711 2.25 -15.19 0.85
N HIS A 712 1.56 -15.08 1.98
CA HIS A 712 2.04 -15.51 3.31
C HIS A 712 3.43 -14.98 3.68
N GLY A 713 3.84 -13.87 3.05
CA GLY A 713 5.16 -13.28 3.20
C GLY A 713 5.14 -12.05 4.09
N ARG A 714 6.33 -11.70 4.58
CA ARG A 714 6.62 -10.43 5.23
C ARG A 714 7.66 -9.66 4.41
N THR A 715 7.42 -8.38 4.18
CA THR A 715 8.32 -7.47 3.50
C THR A 715 8.73 -6.33 4.44
N THR A 716 10.01 -5.96 4.44
CA THR A 716 10.52 -4.75 5.13
C THR A 716 11.13 -3.81 4.13
N VAL A 717 10.79 -2.53 4.27
CA VAL A 717 11.28 -1.44 3.44
C VAL A 717 12.02 -0.46 4.31
N PHE A 718 13.21 -0.03 3.86
CA PHE A 718 13.98 1.01 4.53
C PHE A 718 13.56 2.39 4.01
N ILE A 719 12.77 3.12 4.79
CA ILE A 719 12.12 4.35 4.36
C ILE A 719 13.13 5.46 4.07
N ASN A 720 14.22 5.54 4.84
CA ASN A 720 15.28 6.53 4.59
C ASN A 720 15.89 6.41 3.18
N SER A 721 15.86 5.24 2.55
CA SER A 721 16.39 5.08 1.18
C SER A 721 15.46 5.59 0.09
N MET A 722 14.18 5.80 0.41
CA MET A 722 13.16 6.29 -0.50
C MET A 722 13.09 7.82 -0.54
N SER A 723 13.56 8.49 0.51
CA SER A 723 13.53 9.94 0.68
C SER A 723 14.89 10.57 0.37
N PRO A 724 15.00 11.52 -0.59
CA PRO A 724 16.18 12.35 -0.74
C PRO A 724 16.28 13.44 0.34
N TYR A 725 15.22 13.64 1.12
CA TYR A 725 15.10 14.65 2.16
C TYR A 725 15.50 14.11 3.54
N GLN A 726 15.88 15.03 4.42
CA GLN A 726 16.28 14.80 5.81
C GLN A 726 15.33 15.59 6.71
N GLU A 727 14.06 15.18 6.72
CA GLU A 727 12.98 15.88 7.41
C GLU A 727 11.96 14.88 7.98
N GLY A 728 10.96 15.40 8.70
CA GLY A 728 9.85 14.58 9.16
C GLY A 728 9.01 14.09 7.98
N VAL A 729 8.60 12.82 8.05
CA VAL A 729 7.83 12.15 6.99
C VAL A 729 6.66 11.39 7.61
N ALA A 730 5.55 11.32 6.89
CA ALA A 730 4.40 10.50 7.22
C ALA A 730 4.19 9.52 6.08
N LEU A 731 3.59 8.37 6.36
CA LEU A 731 3.41 7.30 5.37
C LEU A 731 1.92 7.04 5.12
N SER A 732 1.57 6.78 3.87
CA SER A 732 0.35 6.03 3.54
C SER A 732 0.70 4.82 2.68
N VAL A 733 -0.05 3.73 2.82
CA VAL A 733 0.10 2.53 2.01
C VAL A 733 -1.25 2.21 1.38
N HIS A 734 -1.28 2.02 0.07
CA HIS A 734 -2.47 1.65 -0.68
C HIS A 734 -2.19 0.39 -1.50
N ALA A 735 -2.88 -0.69 -1.17
CA ALA A 735 -2.64 -2.00 -1.73
C ALA A 735 -3.86 -2.52 -2.53
N ASP A 736 -3.60 -3.34 -3.54
CA ASP A 736 -4.65 -4.00 -4.32
C ASP A 736 -5.25 -5.26 -3.65
N GLY A 737 -4.71 -5.62 -2.48
CA GLY A 737 -5.19 -6.68 -1.60
C GLY A 737 -4.91 -6.38 -0.12
N ASP A 738 -5.53 -7.14 0.77
CA ASP A 738 -5.46 -6.91 2.21
C ASP A 738 -4.06 -7.25 2.76
N ILE A 739 -3.46 -6.29 3.47
CA ILE A 739 -2.17 -6.43 4.16
C ILE A 739 -2.28 -6.00 5.61
N VAL A 740 -1.25 -6.28 6.40
CA VAL A 740 -1.02 -5.67 7.72
C VAL A 740 0.26 -4.87 7.64
N ALA A 741 0.31 -3.69 8.24
CA ALA A 741 1.50 -2.85 8.25
C ALA A 741 1.83 -2.33 9.64
N GLU A 742 3.12 -2.23 9.96
CA GLU A 742 3.65 -1.58 11.15
C GLU A 742 4.93 -0.80 10.80
N ARG A 743 5.16 0.33 11.47
CA ARG A 743 6.32 1.21 11.25
C ARG A 743 7.24 1.24 12.47
N PRO A 744 8.31 0.44 12.50
CA PRO A 744 9.40 0.61 13.45
C PRO A 744 10.27 1.84 13.10
N LEU A 745 10.72 2.54 14.13
CA LEU A 745 11.64 3.67 14.03
C LEU A 745 12.69 3.53 15.12
N TYR A 746 13.97 3.59 14.75
CA TYR A 746 15.11 3.60 15.68
C TYR A 746 15.80 4.95 15.57
N PHE A 747 16.17 5.57 16.68
CA PHE A 747 16.64 6.94 16.66
C PHE A 747 17.67 7.24 17.73
N ARG A 748 18.46 8.30 17.46
CA ARG A 748 19.25 9.03 18.44
C ARG A 748 18.81 10.48 18.44
N TYR A 749 17.77 10.76 19.21
CA TYR A 749 17.18 12.07 19.32
C TYR A 749 18.17 13.09 19.92
N ARG A 750 18.37 14.21 19.22
CA ARG A 750 19.33 15.28 19.55
C ARG A 750 20.75 14.78 19.87
N GLY A 751 21.16 13.66 19.26
CA GLY A 751 22.49 13.09 19.44
C GLY A 751 22.74 12.45 20.81
N ALA A 752 21.72 12.36 21.68
CA ALA A 752 21.90 11.93 23.08
C ALA A 752 20.90 10.86 23.54
N TRP A 753 19.62 10.95 23.17
CA TRP A 753 18.60 10.01 23.63
C TRP A 753 18.36 8.96 22.56
N ALA A 754 18.92 7.77 22.77
CA ALA A 754 18.67 6.62 21.91
C ALA A 754 17.36 5.94 22.31
N GLY A 755 16.65 5.37 21.34
CA GLY A 755 15.42 4.63 21.56
C GLY A 755 14.83 4.13 20.25
N GLY A 756 13.85 3.24 20.35
CA GLY A 756 13.09 2.78 19.20
C GLY A 756 11.65 2.50 19.58
N HIS A 757 10.75 2.64 18.62
CA HIS A 757 9.32 2.40 18.80
C HIS A 757 8.67 1.85 17.54
N VAL A 758 7.53 1.19 17.67
CA VAL A 758 6.72 0.67 16.56
C VAL A 758 5.34 1.29 16.62
N SER A 759 4.79 1.64 15.47
CA SER A 759 3.37 1.98 15.36
C SER A 759 2.64 0.99 14.48
N ALA A 760 1.44 0.61 14.90
CA ALA A 760 0.50 -0.11 14.05
C ALA A 760 -0.20 0.77 13.01
N GLY A 761 -0.01 2.10 13.10
CA GLY A 761 -0.69 3.06 12.24
C GLY A 761 -2.21 3.02 12.39
N PHE A 762 -2.88 3.73 11.47
CA PHE A 762 -4.32 3.73 11.30
C PHE A 762 -4.70 2.97 10.03
N TYR A 763 -5.79 2.22 10.09
CA TYR A 763 -6.42 1.63 8.90
C TYR A 763 -7.94 1.88 8.93
N PRO A 764 -8.58 2.10 7.77
CA PRO A 764 -10.03 2.22 7.68
C PRO A 764 -10.69 0.94 8.20
N GLY A 765 -11.59 1.08 9.18
CA GLY A 765 -12.16 -0.09 9.88
C GLY A 765 -11.44 -0.43 11.19
N MET A 766 -10.46 0.37 11.61
CA MET A 766 -10.03 0.53 13.00
C MET A 766 -11.16 1.20 13.81
N GLY A 767 -12.33 0.56 13.81
CA GLY A 767 -13.51 0.94 14.57
C GLY A 767 -13.45 0.27 15.92
N PHE A 768 -13.12 1.07 16.94
CA PHE A 768 -13.34 0.74 18.33
C PHE A 768 -14.87 0.57 18.51
N ARG A 769 -15.34 -0.67 18.69
CA ARG A 769 -16.79 -0.99 18.76
C ARG A 769 -17.45 -0.45 20.02
#